data_AF-A0AAN9EWW2-F1
#
_entry.id   AF-A0AAN9EWW2-F1
#
_cell.length_a   1.000
_cell.length_b   1.000
_cell.length_c   1.000
_cell.angle_alpha   90.00
_cell.angle_beta   90.00
_cell.angle_gamma   90.00
#
_symmetry.space_group_name_H-M   'P 1'
#
loop_
_entity.id
_entity.type
_entity.pdbx_description
1 polymer ?
#
loop_
_entity_poly.entity_id
_entity_poly.type
_entity_poly.pdbx_seq_one_letter_code
_entity_poly.pdbx_strand_id
1 'polypeptide(L)'
;MDHRRYTEKGRSVHVQVDELQRVRLSENCSIGTTMFEPRGLSSIDKLDSSTSNSFSPTTTSAVGAPEKKLTLFALQLAVLEKAATGFGTLSFIWATVVLLGGFAITLEKTDFWFITIILVVEGTRIFSRSHELEWQHQATWSFTDAEVEEVVDPKCRDNSNTTSTRRQTRMWISSDVPLLPYAKWFFLSRHVSSLLYCLQLVSATACVVLSLIKLIKHDYGEVEKEETDKRNRQSALSIFYALALAEALLFLMEKAYCEWQFSYCKLLEEVNNECELGQSGMVSTRRFFYDAYSRCINGSIFDGLKMDMVSFSMDLLASNSPDEQLIGARILRQFSISRRFSDDTLQKIGIAIPVVERLVEMLNWTDPKEEEIRLSAAEILSKLAGKKQNSLRIAGIPGAMESISSLLQTNRSSIPAADEIGEKKLVFDHPNYGFCTFNHLGLLILKKLAHDLDNCGKIGNTRGLLPKIIDFTHAEEWLLKGENVTPSQVLTVKRSLQLMKMLSSTVGTTGKHLRREISEIVFTISNIRDILRHGEKHPLLQKLSIEILTSLALEEDATERIGGTGGVLKALFNIFFKHKLPENQKHVTVVAGEALAMLALESKSNCQRILKLKVLERLVKALKDPLLRVNAARILRNLCTYSGSEWFNQLRGITAAAPIVLQAIMSEENKIQEVMVGLAAHVFKYMTSQESRIVFEETRITEAELANQLIQILKKHKYPPTKVPRIRRFGIELAIWMMKDKAENIDTFKGLGMEEVLEGVLETTSGLESFNVFSGTVGLNRHNLTTQSLVETALKLMQDS
;
A
#
# COMPACT_ATOMS: atom_id res chain seq x y z
N MET A 1 -3.25 -32.12 -54.03
CA MET A 1 -2.71 -33.21 -54.86
C MET A 1 -2.57 -34.44 -53.96
N ASP A 2 -3.04 -35.58 -54.46
CA ASP A 2 -2.74 -36.98 -54.09
C ASP A 2 -2.84 -37.42 -52.61
N HIS A 3 -3.87 -38.21 -52.24
CA HIS A 3 -4.04 -39.68 -52.41
C HIS A 3 -3.23 -40.52 -51.40
N ARG A 4 -3.87 -41.03 -50.33
CA ARG A 4 -4.67 -42.29 -50.22
C ARG A 4 -3.84 -43.60 -50.17
N ARG A 5 -3.76 -44.22 -48.98
CA ARG A 5 -4.30 -45.57 -48.59
C ARG A 5 -3.79 -45.94 -47.17
N TYR A 6 -4.64 -46.36 -46.20
CA TYR A 6 -5.33 -47.67 -46.03
C TYR A 6 -4.31 -48.82 -45.91
N THR A 7 -4.21 -49.62 -44.82
CA THR A 7 -5.19 -50.52 -44.13
C THR A 7 -4.55 -51.01 -42.79
N GLU A 8 -5.14 -51.72 -41.81
CA GLU A 8 -6.51 -51.98 -41.29
C GLU A 8 -6.42 -52.71 -39.90
N LYS A 9 -7.58 -52.98 -39.25
CA LYS A 9 -7.82 -53.88 -38.08
C LYS A 9 -7.26 -53.44 -36.70
N GLY A 10 -7.99 -53.56 -35.58
CA GLY A 10 -9.40 -53.98 -35.42
C GLY A 10 -9.89 -54.01 -33.95
N ARG A 11 -11.03 -53.35 -33.72
CA ARG A 11 -12.14 -53.61 -32.75
C ARG A 11 -11.91 -54.54 -31.51
N SER A 12 -12.11 -53.99 -30.29
CA SER A 12 -12.87 -54.57 -29.13
C SER A 12 -12.47 -53.87 -27.80
N VAL A 13 -13.24 -52.91 -27.27
CA VAL A 13 -14.26 -53.04 -26.18
C VAL A 13 -13.71 -53.38 -24.77
N HIS A 14 -13.91 -52.41 -23.86
CA HIS A 14 -13.98 -52.42 -22.38
C HIS A 14 -13.67 -53.72 -21.57
N VAL A 15 -12.92 -53.57 -20.47
CA VAL A 15 -13.45 -53.53 -19.07
C VAL A 15 -12.40 -52.93 -18.11
N GLN A 16 -12.87 -52.44 -16.96
CA GLN A 16 -12.19 -51.67 -15.92
C GLN A 16 -11.67 -52.57 -14.77
N VAL A 17 -10.36 -52.53 -14.48
CA VAL A 17 -9.72 -52.86 -13.18
C VAL A 17 -8.45 -51.98 -13.09
N ASP A 18 -8.39 -50.90 -12.32
CA ASP A 18 -8.23 -50.75 -10.86
C ASP A 18 -6.77 -50.77 -10.36
N GLU A 19 -6.54 -50.04 -9.27
CA GLU A 19 -5.30 -49.81 -8.50
C GLU A 19 -4.04 -50.66 -8.79
N LEU A 20 -3.07 -50.19 -9.61
CA LEU A 20 -1.66 -50.66 -9.51
C LEU A 20 -0.56 -49.84 -10.25
N GLN A 21 -0.59 -48.49 -10.26
CA GLN A 21 0.53 -47.74 -10.88
C GLN A 21 0.87 -46.32 -10.36
N ARG A 22 0.59 -46.01 -9.08
CA ARG A 22 0.99 -44.72 -8.47
C ARG A 22 1.87 -44.83 -7.20
N VAL A 23 2.48 -45.99 -6.96
CA VAL A 23 3.17 -46.33 -5.68
C VAL A 23 4.68 -46.62 -5.89
N ARG A 24 5.39 -45.91 -6.80
CA ARG A 24 6.82 -46.20 -7.08
C ARG A 24 7.78 -45.04 -7.37
N LEU A 25 7.42 -43.79 -7.06
CA LEU A 25 8.37 -42.65 -7.15
C LEU A 25 8.31 -41.72 -5.92
N SER A 26 8.04 -42.27 -4.74
CA SER A 26 8.04 -41.53 -3.46
C SER A 26 8.69 -42.30 -2.31
N GLU A 27 9.60 -43.24 -2.62
CA GLU A 27 10.40 -43.97 -1.62
C GLU A 27 11.88 -43.83 -1.95
N ASN A 28 12.54 -42.89 -1.26
CA ASN A 28 13.93 -42.97 -0.82
C ASN A 28 14.33 -41.73 0.01
N CYS A 29 13.62 -41.49 1.12
CA CYS A 29 14.20 -40.81 2.29
C CYS A 29 13.36 -41.08 3.56
N SER A 30 13.26 -42.35 3.96
CA SER A 30 12.65 -42.77 5.23
C SER A 30 13.65 -43.59 6.04
N ILE A 31 14.60 -42.92 6.69
CA ILE A 31 15.45 -43.52 7.72
C ILE A 31 15.01 -42.99 9.09
N GLY A 32 14.42 -43.87 9.88
CA GLY A 32 14.41 -43.81 11.35
C GLY A 32 13.61 -42.68 12.01
N THR A 33 12.52 -43.05 12.67
CA THR A 33 11.97 -42.30 13.80
C THR A 33 13.08 -41.97 14.80
N THR A 34 13.39 -40.69 14.99
CA THR A 34 14.34 -40.22 16.02
C THR A 34 13.60 -39.59 17.21
N MET A 35 14.22 -39.67 18.38
CA MET A 35 13.60 -39.54 19.70
C MET A 35 13.16 -38.11 20.10
N PHE A 36 13.21 -37.14 19.19
CA PHE A 36 13.14 -35.71 19.48
C PHE A 36 12.05 -34.97 18.68
N GLU A 37 10.80 -35.44 18.76
CA GLU A 37 9.64 -34.55 18.57
C GLU A 37 9.25 -33.92 19.92
N PRO A 38 9.21 -32.58 20.04
CA PRO A 38 8.57 -31.94 21.19
C PRO A 38 7.05 -32.13 21.08
N ARG A 39 6.53 -33.17 21.74
CA ARG A 39 5.08 -33.36 21.90
C ARG A 39 4.49 -32.10 22.53
N GLY A 40 3.62 -31.42 21.78
CA GLY A 40 3.01 -30.17 22.19
C GLY A 40 2.31 -30.33 23.54
N LEU A 41 2.60 -29.41 24.46
CA LEU A 41 1.97 -29.34 25.77
C LEU A 41 0.48 -29.01 25.57
N SER A 42 -0.37 -30.04 25.58
CA SER A 42 -1.81 -29.88 25.46
C SER A 42 -2.40 -29.66 26.85
N SER A 43 -2.99 -28.49 27.05
CA SER A 43 -3.65 -28.12 28.29
C SER A 43 -4.82 -29.05 28.57
N ILE A 44 -4.79 -29.74 29.71
CA ILE A 44 -5.95 -30.45 30.26
C ILE A 44 -6.62 -29.50 31.24
N ASP A 45 -7.78 -28.96 30.85
CA ASP A 45 -9.03 -29.28 31.54
C ASP A 45 -10.25 -28.81 30.72
N LYS A 46 -11.33 -29.59 30.77
CA LYS A 46 -12.63 -29.31 30.13
C LYS A 46 -13.68 -29.04 31.20
N LEU A 47 -14.59 -28.08 30.96
CA LEU A 47 -16.02 -28.38 31.09
C LEU A 47 -16.92 -27.41 30.29
N ASP A 48 -17.67 -28.02 29.37
CA ASP A 48 -19.03 -27.73 28.88
C ASP A 48 -19.58 -26.29 28.77
N SER A 49 -19.95 -25.91 27.53
CA SER A 49 -21.37 -25.77 27.17
C SER A 49 -21.58 -25.68 25.65
N SER A 50 -22.72 -26.19 25.19
CA SER A 50 -23.08 -26.35 23.78
C SER A 50 -23.83 -25.15 23.20
N THR A 51 -23.67 -24.85 21.89
CA THR A 51 -24.76 -24.81 20.88
C THR A 51 -24.17 -24.65 19.46
N SER A 52 -24.86 -25.23 18.48
CA SER A 52 -24.48 -25.34 17.06
C SER A 52 -24.48 -24.04 16.26
N ASN A 53 -23.54 -23.91 15.31
CA ASN A 53 -23.92 -23.95 13.89
C ASN A 53 -22.73 -24.24 12.95
N SER A 54 -23.01 -25.02 11.90
CA SER A 54 -22.02 -25.54 10.96
C SER A 54 -21.62 -24.53 9.90
N PHE A 55 -20.31 -24.29 9.76
CA PHE A 55 -19.71 -23.85 8.51
C PHE A 55 -18.40 -24.59 8.31
N SER A 56 -18.34 -25.48 7.32
CA SER A 56 -17.17 -26.33 7.07
C SER A 56 -16.00 -25.49 6.55
N PRO A 57 -14.86 -25.39 7.27
CA PRO A 57 -13.67 -24.86 6.66
C PRO A 57 -13.08 -25.93 5.74
N THR A 58 -12.86 -25.59 4.47
CA THR A 58 -11.98 -26.37 3.60
C THR A 58 -10.62 -26.50 4.29
N THR A 59 -10.21 -27.74 4.58
CA THR A 59 -8.90 -28.05 5.13
C THR A 59 -7.79 -27.75 4.12
N THR A 60 -7.35 -26.49 4.09
CA THR A 60 -5.98 -26.17 3.71
C THR A 60 -5.07 -26.87 4.71
N SER A 61 -4.28 -27.83 4.24
CA SER A 61 -3.19 -28.39 5.03
C SER A 61 -2.29 -27.24 5.49
N ALA A 62 -1.94 -27.23 6.77
CA ALA A 62 -1.10 -26.19 7.35
C ALA A 62 0.35 -26.37 6.88
N VAL A 63 0.65 -25.90 5.66
CA VAL A 63 2.01 -25.88 5.12
C VAL A 63 2.85 -24.97 6.00
N GLY A 64 3.71 -25.57 6.82
CA GLY A 64 4.55 -24.88 7.79
C GLY A 64 5.35 -23.74 7.15
N ALA A 65 5.62 -22.71 7.96
CA ALA A 65 6.47 -21.60 7.54
C ALA A 65 7.88 -22.16 7.21
N PRO A 66 8.43 -21.87 6.02
CA PRO A 66 9.63 -22.54 5.48
C PRO A 66 10.87 -22.33 6.36
N GLU A 67 11.00 -21.19 7.02
CA GLU A 67 12.08 -20.88 7.95
C GLU A 67 12.16 -21.83 9.17
N LYS A 68 11.07 -22.54 9.50
CA LYS A 68 11.06 -23.57 10.55
C LYS A 68 11.98 -24.74 10.25
N LYS A 69 12.27 -25.02 8.96
CA LYS A 69 13.27 -26.03 8.59
C LYS A 69 14.67 -25.62 9.08
N LEU A 70 15.01 -24.33 8.96
CA LEU A 70 16.30 -23.79 9.41
C LEU A 70 16.39 -23.72 10.94
N THR A 71 15.35 -23.30 11.64
CA THR A 71 15.39 -23.23 13.12
C THR A 71 15.37 -24.62 13.76
N LEU A 72 14.70 -25.60 13.16
CA LEU A 72 14.79 -27.01 13.58
C LEU A 72 16.19 -27.60 13.32
N PHE A 73 16.79 -27.33 12.16
CA PHE A 73 18.14 -27.76 11.84
C PHE A 73 19.20 -27.11 12.75
N ALA A 74 19.05 -25.82 13.06
CA ALA A 74 19.87 -25.11 14.04
C ALA A 74 19.73 -25.69 15.46
N LEU A 75 18.53 -26.09 15.88
CA LEU A 75 18.32 -26.83 17.13
C LEU A 75 19.08 -28.17 17.12
N GLN A 76 18.98 -28.95 16.04
CA GLN A 76 19.64 -30.27 15.94
C GLN A 76 21.16 -30.15 16.05
N LEU A 77 21.77 -29.19 15.35
CA LEU A 77 23.19 -28.90 15.48
C LEU A 77 23.56 -28.42 16.89
N ALA A 78 22.76 -27.53 17.48
CA ALA A 78 23.03 -27.04 18.84
C ALA A 78 22.92 -28.14 19.90
N VAL A 79 22.05 -29.14 19.71
CA VAL A 79 21.99 -30.33 20.58
C VAL A 79 23.26 -31.18 20.45
N LEU A 80 23.76 -31.42 19.23
CA LEU A 80 25.03 -32.13 19.00
C LEU A 80 26.22 -31.38 19.62
N GLU A 81 26.31 -30.07 19.41
CA GLU A 81 27.39 -29.23 19.93
C GLU A 81 27.36 -29.11 21.47
N LYS A 82 26.16 -28.98 22.07
CA LYS A 82 26.00 -29.00 23.53
C LYS A 82 26.35 -30.38 24.11
N ALA A 83 26.01 -31.46 23.43
CA ALA A 83 26.40 -32.81 23.84
C ALA A 83 27.92 -33.00 23.77
N ALA A 84 28.55 -32.65 22.65
CA ALA A 84 30.02 -32.66 22.51
C ALA A 84 30.68 -31.83 23.62
N THR A 85 30.30 -30.56 23.78
CA THR A 85 30.81 -29.68 24.85
C THR A 85 30.64 -30.28 26.24
N GLY A 86 29.53 -30.97 26.51
CA GLY A 86 29.30 -31.71 27.75
C GLY A 86 30.27 -32.89 27.94
N PHE A 87 30.49 -33.69 26.89
CA PHE A 87 31.46 -34.80 26.92
C PHE A 87 32.92 -34.31 27.07
N GLY A 88 33.30 -33.21 26.42
CA GLY A 88 34.62 -32.57 26.64
C GLY A 88 34.77 -32.05 28.07
N THR A 89 33.77 -31.36 28.61
CA THR A 89 33.79 -30.93 30.03
C THR A 89 33.95 -32.13 30.98
N LEU A 90 33.28 -33.25 30.71
CA LEU A 90 33.45 -34.50 31.47
C LEU A 90 34.83 -35.12 31.25
N SER A 91 35.36 -35.15 30.03
CA SER A 91 36.72 -35.59 29.67
C SER A 91 37.77 -34.82 30.47
N PHE A 92 37.69 -33.49 30.46
CA PHE A 92 38.58 -32.59 31.19
C PHE A 92 38.51 -32.79 32.71
N ILE A 93 37.30 -32.86 33.29
CA ILE A 93 37.12 -33.12 34.74
C ILE A 93 37.67 -34.50 35.11
N TRP A 94 37.44 -35.52 34.28
CA TRP A 94 37.93 -36.88 34.53
C TRP A 94 39.46 -36.94 34.43
N ALA A 95 40.06 -36.29 33.43
CA ALA A 95 41.51 -36.20 33.30
C ALA A 95 42.16 -35.47 34.47
N THR A 96 41.59 -34.35 34.92
CA THR A 96 42.16 -33.52 35.99
C THR A 96 41.93 -34.10 37.38
N VAL A 97 40.70 -34.51 37.71
CA VAL A 97 40.33 -34.98 39.06
C VAL A 97 40.67 -36.46 39.26
N VAL A 98 40.36 -37.32 38.29
CA VAL A 98 40.52 -38.78 38.45
C VAL A 98 41.93 -39.23 38.03
N LEU A 99 42.38 -38.86 36.82
CA LEU A 99 43.69 -39.33 36.33
C LEU A 99 44.88 -38.56 36.93
N LEU A 100 44.89 -37.23 36.83
CA LEU A 100 45.96 -36.40 37.40
C LEU A 100 45.86 -36.30 38.93
N GLY A 101 44.66 -36.13 39.49
CA GLY A 101 44.46 -36.07 40.93
C GLY A 101 44.67 -37.42 41.65
N GLY A 102 44.21 -38.53 41.06
CA GLY A 102 44.27 -39.86 41.67
C GLY A 102 45.47 -40.71 41.28
N PHE A 103 45.96 -40.60 40.02
CA PHE A 103 46.90 -41.57 39.45
C PHE A 103 48.21 -40.97 38.90
N ALA A 104 48.47 -39.66 39.03
CA ALA A 104 49.64 -38.98 38.42
C ALA A 104 51.00 -39.65 38.63
N ILE A 105 51.26 -40.20 39.83
CA ILE A 105 52.53 -40.86 40.16
C ILE A 105 52.59 -42.30 39.62
N THR A 106 51.43 -42.90 39.34
CA THR A 106 51.26 -44.29 38.85
C THR A 106 51.04 -44.38 37.34
N LEU A 107 50.93 -43.25 36.65
CA LEU A 107 50.75 -43.15 35.20
C LEU A 107 52.07 -43.43 34.48
N GLU A 108 52.02 -44.24 33.43
CA GLU A 108 53.18 -44.41 32.56
C GLU A 108 53.51 -43.11 31.83
N LYS A 109 54.80 -42.88 31.56
CA LYS A 109 55.26 -41.71 30.78
C LYS A 109 54.55 -41.60 29.43
N THR A 110 54.25 -42.74 28.81
CA THR A 110 53.48 -42.85 27.57
C THR A 110 52.08 -42.26 27.76
N ASP A 111 51.26 -42.84 28.65
CA ASP A 111 49.88 -42.40 28.92
C ASP A 111 49.80 -40.94 29.36
N PHE A 112 50.72 -40.48 30.23
CA PHE A 112 50.78 -39.08 30.64
C PHE A 112 50.93 -38.12 29.44
N TRP A 113 51.80 -38.44 28.49
CA TRP A 113 51.94 -37.64 27.26
C TRP A 113 50.73 -37.75 26.33
N PHE A 114 50.10 -38.93 26.19
CA PHE A 114 48.86 -39.08 25.40
C PHE A 114 47.71 -38.24 25.97
N ILE A 115 47.48 -38.30 27.29
CA ILE A 115 46.46 -37.48 27.98
C ILE A 115 46.78 -35.98 27.80
N THR A 116 48.04 -35.58 28.01
CA THR A 116 48.47 -34.18 27.85
C THR A 116 48.25 -33.67 26.43
N ILE A 117 48.61 -34.46 25.41
CA ILE A 117 48.39 -34.10 24.00
C ILE A 117 46.90 -33.99 23.71
N ILE A 118 46.07 -34.93 24.16
CA ILE A 118 44.61 -34.89 23.96
C ILE A 118 44.01 -33.62 24.61
N LEU A 119 44.37 -33.29 25.85
CA LEU A 119 43.90 -32.07 26.53
C LEU A 119 44.32 -30.78 25.82
N VAL A 120 45.54 -30.72 25.25
CA VAL A 120 45.99 -29.56 24.45
C VAL A 120 45.24 -29.48 23.12
N VAL A 121 44.98 -30.62 22.47
CA VAL A 121 44.22 -30.72 21.22
C VAL A 121 42.73 -30.37 21.43
N GLU A 122 42.15 -30.75 22.56
CA GLU A 122 40.79 -30.42 23.01
C GLU A 122 40.67 -28.92 23.34
N GLY A 123 41.58 -28.38 24.17
CA GLY A 123 41.61 -26.96 24.51
C GLY A 123 41.80 -26.04 23.28
N THR A 124 42.66 -26.43 22.33
CA THR A 124 42.83 -25.68 21.07
C THR A 124 41.60 -25.73 20.17
N ARG A 125 40.84 -26.84 20.17
CA ARG A 125 39.54 -26.92 19.46
C ARG A 125 38.50 -25.99 20.06
N ILE A 126 38.32 -26.01 21.39
CA ILE A 126 37.33 -25.16 22.09
C ILE A 126 37.66 -23.67 21.89
N PHE A 127 38.94 -23.30 22.01
CA PHE A 127 39.43 -21.95 21.74
C PHE A 127 39.17 -21.52 20.28
N SER A 128 39.56 -22.37 19.32
CA SER A 128 39.34 -22.11 17.89
C SER A 128 37.84 -21.96 17.55
N ARG A 129 36.98 -22.79 18.15
CA ARG A 129 35.54 -22.82 17.91
C ARG A 129 34.82 -21.57 18.43
N SER A 130 35.18 -21.13 19.64
CA SER A 130 34.62 -19.92 20.25
C SER A 130 34.83 -18.70 19.35
N HIS A 131 36.06 -18.53 18.83
CA HIS A 131 36.36 -17.47 17.87
C HIS A 131 35.80 -17.72 16.46
N GLU A 132 35.72 -18.96 15.98
CA GLU A 132 35.14 -19.27 14.65
C GLU A 132 33.71 -18.73 14.53
N LEU A 133 32.88 -18.89 15.57
CA LEU A 133 31.50 -18.41 15.59
C LEU A 133 31.44 -16.87 15.57
N GLU A 134 32.25 -16.19 16.39
CA GLU A 134 32.40 -14.73 16.36
C GLU A 134 32.82 -14.25 14.96
N TRP A 135 33.81 -14.91 14.36
CA TRP A 135 34.28 -14.60 13.01
C TRP A 135 33.28 -14.95 11.91
N GLN A 136 32.39 -15.94 12.07
CA GLN A 136 31.33 -16.22 11.09
C GLN A 136 30.20 -15.19 11.14
N HIS A 137 29.86 -14.71 12.34
CA HIS A 137 28.98 -13.56 12.51
C HIS A 137 29.54 -12.30 11.82
N GLN A 138 30.85 -12.06 11.89
CA GLN A 138 31.51 -10.91 11.25
C GLN A 138 31.82 -11.15 9.75
N ALA A 139 32.19 -12.36 9.34
CA ALA A 139 32.55 -12.70 7.96
C ALA A 139 31.37 -12.51 7.01
N THR A 140 30.15 -12.72 7.50
CA THR A 140 28.92 -12.47 6.73
C THR A 140 28.82 -11.01 6.27
N TRP A 141 29.40 -10.04 7.02
CA TRP A 141 29.49 -8.63 6.64
C TRP A 141 30.50 -8.38 5.50
N SER A 142 31.48 -9.27 5.28
CA SER A 142 32.47 -9.09 4.20
C SER A 142 32.01 -9.60 2.82
N PHE A 143 30.88 -10.31 2.75
CA PHE A 143 30.33 -10.78 1.48
C PHE A 143 29.46 -9.72 0.79
N THR A 144 28.82 -8.81 1.54
CA THR A 144 27.99 -7.75 0.97
C THR A 144 28.84 -6.72 0.22
N ASP A 145 29.99 -6.31 0.79
CA ASP A 145 30.96 -5.44 0.11
C ASP A 145 31.41 -6.00 -1.26
N ALA A 146 31.61 -7.32 -1.38
CA ALA A 146 32.06 -7.96 -2.63
C ALA A 146 30.94 -8.09 -3.68
N GLU A 147 29.71 -8.39 -3.28
CA GLU A 147 28.57 -8.53 -4.18
C GLU A 147 28.13 -7.15 -4.74
N VAL A 148 28.33 -6.07 -3.98
CA VAL A 148 28.08 -4.69 -4.44
C VAL A 148 29.06 -4.23 -5.53
N GLU A 149 30.30 -4.75 -5.58
CA GLU A 149 31.22 -4.50 -6.70
C GLU A 149 30.87 -5.32 -7.96
N GLU A 150 30.27 -6.50 -7.82
CA GLU A 150 30.02 -7.42 -8.94
C GLU A 150 28.69 -7.16 -9.68
N VAL A 151 27.73 -6.49 -9.05
CA VAL A 151 26.42 -6.12 -9.65
C VAL A 151 26.49 -4.84 -10.52
N VAL A 152 27.64 -4.16 -10.58
CA VAL A 152 27.86 -3.04 -11.52
C VAL A 152 28.22 -3.56 -12.91
N ASP A 153 27.37 -3.28 -13.91
CA ASP A 153 27.52 -3.74 -15.30
C ASP A 153 28.94 -3.43 -15.87
N PRO A 154 29.71 -4.45 -16.32
CA PRO A 154 31.07 -4.27 -16.84
C PRO A 154 31.21 -3.30 -18.02
N LYS A 155 30.11 -2.90 -18.66
CA LYS A 155 30.10 -2.01 -19.82
C LYS A 155 30.33 -0.53 -19.53
N CYS A 156 30.29 -0.10 -18.26
CA CYS A 156 30.59 1.28 -17.88
C CYS A 156 31.97 1.44 -17.24
N ARG A 157 33.03 1.06 -17.98
CA ARG A 157 34.43 1.32 -17.60
C ARG A 157 35.10 2.31 -18.54
N ASP A 158 34.52 3.49 -18.67
CA ASP A 158 35.17 4.64 -19.30
C ASP A 158 36.07 5.38 -18.30
N ASN A 159 37.19 5.92 -18.82
CA ASN A 159 38.27 6.51 -18.03
C ASN A 159 37.83 7.75 -17.23
N SER A 160 37.47 7.55 -15.97
CA SER A 160 37.52 8.60 -14.95
C SER A 160 38.19 8.06 -13.68
N ASN A 161 39.25 8.74 -13.24
CA ASN A 161 39.94 8.43 -11.99
C ASN A 161 39.08 8.88 -10.79
N THR A 162 38.00 8.15 -10.52
CA THR A 162 37.18 8.34 -9.32
C THR A 162 37.89 7.72 -8.12
N THR A 163 38.62 8.56 -7.40
CA THR A 163 39.14 8.22 -6.07
C THR A 163 37.95 7.95 -5.15
N SER A 164 37.73 6.68 -4.82
CA SER A 164 36.74 6.24 -3.84
C SER A 164 36.94 7.00 -2.53
N THR A 165 36.12 8.01 -2.30
CA THR A 165 36.17 8.84 -1.11
C THR A 165 35.47 8.09 0.01
N ARG A 166 36.17 7.08 0.54
CA ARG A 166 35.73 6.26 1.68
C ARG A 166 35.45 7.20 2.85
N ARG A 167 34.18 7.31 3.27
CA ARG A 167 33.80 8.12 4.44
C ARG A 167 34.67 7.72 5.63
N GLN A 168 35.34 8.68 6.26
CA GLN A 168 36.09 8.44 7.49
C GLN A 168 35.11 8.08 8.61
N THR A 169 34.88 6.80 8.83
CA THR A 169 34.14 6.31 9.99
C THR A 169 34.97 6.57 11.25
N ARG A 170 34.34 7.10 12.31
CA ARG A 170 34.98 7.25 13.63
C ARG A 170 35.19 5.92 14.36
N MET A 171 34.69 4.82 13.78
CA MET A 171 34.86 3.46 14.25
C MET A 171 35.74 2.69 13.28
N TRP A 172 36.54 1.77 13.82
CA TRP A 172 37.31 0.81 13.05
C TRP A 172 36.38 -0.17 12.34
N ILE A 173 36.54 -0.33 11.03
CA ILE A 173 35.99 -1.47 10.30
C ILE A 173 36.93 -2.66 10.57
N SER A 174 36.40 -3.86 10.80
CA SER A 174 37.22 -5.03 11.20
C SER A 174 38.29 -5.41 10.16
N SER A 175 38.09 -5.06 8.89
CA SER A 175 39.05 -5.22 7.79
C SER A 175 40.18 -4.16 7.77
N ASP A 176 40.03 -3.05 8.50
CA ASP A 176 40.97 -1.91 8.49
C ASP A 176 41.93 -1.88 9.69
N VAL A 177 41.79 -2.78 10.67
CA VAL A 177 42.68 -2.82 11.86
C VAL A 177 44.07 -3.32 11.45
N PRO A 178 45.13 -2.48 11.49
CA PRO A 178 46.43 -2.84 10.93
C PRO A 178 47.27 -3.59 11.97
N LEU A 179 46.90 -4.83 12.30
CA LEU A 179 47.64 -5.65 13.28
C LEU A 179 49.07 -5.95 12.82
N LEU A 180 49.30 -6.16 11.52
CA LEU A 180 50.63 -6.36 10.92
C LEU A 180 50.73 -5.71 9.53
N PRO A 181 51.74 -4.85 9.25
CA PRO A 181 51.78 -4.04 8.03
C PRO A 181 52.01 -4.84 6.73
N TYR A 182 52.54 -6.06 6.80
CA TYR A 182 52.90 -6.89 5.64
C TYR A 182 51.94 -8.05 5.33
N ALA A 183 50.90 -8.27 6.15
CA ALA A 183 50.08 -9.50 6.10
C ALA A 183 48.58 -9.26 5.80
N LYS A 184 48.21 -8.16 5.14
CA LYS A 184 46.80 -7.76 4.91
C LYS A 184 45.92 -8.85 4.26
N TRP A 185 46.48 -9.71 3.42
CA TRP A 185 45.73 -10.81 2.79
C TRP A 185 45.35 -11.93 3.77
N PHE A 186 46.18 -12.20 4.79
CA PHE A 186 45.98 -13.29 5.73
C PHE A 186 44.89 -12.99 6.79
N PHE A 187 44.72 -11.71 7.13
CA PHE A 187 43.76 -11.23 8.14
C PHE A 187 42.38 -10.86 7.58
N LEU A 188 42.12 -11.10 6.30
CA LEU A 188 40.76 -11.00 5.78
C LEU A 188 39.90 -12.08 6.47
N SER A 189 38.80 -11.68 7.12
CA SER A 189 37.97 -12.51 8.01
C SER A 189 37.68 -13.94 7.48
N ARG A 190 37.47 -14.06 6.16
CA ARG A 190 37.24 -15.34 5.46
C ARG A 190 38.41 -16.32 5.56
N HIS A 191 39.66 -15.84 5.49
CA HIS A 191 40.85 -16.69 5.59
C HIS A 191 41.12 -17.12 7.04
N VAL A 192 40.87 -16.24 8.02
CA VAL A 192 40.98 -16.57 9.45
C VAL A 192 39.96 -17.64 9.84
N SER A 193 38.67 -17.47 9.46
CA SER A 193 37.63 -18.48 9.73
C SER A 193 37.94 -19.84 9.07
N SER A 194 38.44 -19.86 7.83
CA SER A 194 38.86 -21.10 7.14
C SER A 194 40.05 -21.80 7.81
N LEU A 195 41.02 -21.03 8.34
CA LEU A 195 42.15 -21.58 9.09
C LEU A 195 41.70 -22.19 10.42
N LEU A 196 40.82 -21.50 11.16
CA LEU A 196 40.24 -22.00 12.41
C LEU A 196 39.44 -23.29 12.19
N TYR A 197 38.64 -23.36 11.12
CA TYR A 197 37.91 -24.56 10.71
C TYR A 197 38.84 -25.75 10.43
N CYS A 198 39.88 -25.53 9.62
CA CYS A 198 40.87 -26.56 9.29
C CYS A 198 41.58 -27.08 10.56
N LEU A 199 41.99 -26.16 11.45
CA LEU A 199 42.63 -26.51 12.72
C LEU A 199 41.70 -27.36 13.62
N GLN A 200 40.40 -27.05 13.67
CA GLN A 200 39.43 -27.86 14.41
C GLN A 200 39.29 -29.28 13.82
N LEU A 201 39.25 -29.41 12.49
CA LEU A 201 39.11 -30.71 11.82
C LEU A 201 40.35 -31.60 12.05
N VAL A 202 41.56 -31.00 11.96
CA VAL A 202 42.82 -31.69 12.25
C VAL A 202 42.92 -32.07 13.74
N SER A 203 42.48 -31.19 14.65
CA SER A 203 42.40 -31.49 16.08
C SER A 203 41.46 -32.67 16.38
N ALA A 204 40.23 -32.63 15.87
CA ALA A 204 39.24 -33.67 16.12
C ALA A 204 39.68 -35.03 15.53
N THR A 205 40.24 -35.05 14.32
CA THR A 205 40.76 -36.29 13.71
C THR A 205 41.97 -36.84 14.46
N ALA A 206 42.90 -35.99 14.93
CA ALA A 206 43.99 -36.42 15.79
C ALA A 206 43.48 -37.01 17.12
N CYS A 207 42.48 -36.39 17.76
CA CYS A 207 41.88 -36.89 18.99
C CYS A 207 41.22 -38.27 18.80
N VAL A 208 40.47 -38.48 17.70
CA VAL A 208 39.91 -39.80 17.33
C VAL A 208 41.02 -40.83 17.17
N VAL A 209 42.08 -40.52 16.41
CA VAL A 209 43.18 -41.48 16.15
C VAL A 209 43.92 -41.84 17.44
N LEU A 210 44.29 -40.86 18.27
CA LEU A 210 45.01 -41.11 19.53
C LEU A 210 44.16 -41.93 20.52
N SER A 211 42.90 -41.56 20.69
CA SER A 211 41.97 -42.26 21.59
C SER A 211 41.68 -43.68 21.11
N LEU A 212 41.45 -43.87 19.81
CA LEU A 212 41.20 -45.20 19.23
C LEU A 212 42.43 -46.11 19.28
N ILE A 213 43.64 -45.60 19.05
CA ILE A 213 44.89 -46.38 19.19
C ILE A 213 45.02 -46.91 20.62
N LYS A 214 44.78 -46.08 21.64
CA LYS A 214 44.86 -46.50 23.05
C LYS A 214 43.72 -47.45 23.43
N LEU A 215 42.49 -47.18 22.99
CA LEU A 215 41.32 -48.02 23.26
C LEU A 215 41.37 -49.38 22.53
N ILE A 216 42.08 -49.50 21.40
CA ILE A 216 42.31 -50.80 20.75
C ILE A 216 43.45 -51.55 21.43
N LYS A 217 44.62 -50.90 21.62
CA LYS A 217 45.81 -51.60 22.11
C LYS A 217 45.72 -52.09 23.56
N HIS A 218 44.88 -51.49 24.41
CA HIS A 218 44.72 -51.83 25.84
C HIS A 218 46.03 -51.83 26.66
N ASP A 219 47.07 -51.21 26.11
CA ASP A 219 48.43 -51.17 26.64
C ASP A 219 48.54 -50.04 27.69
N TYR A 220 47.94 -50.32 28.85
CA TYR A 220 47.80 -49.44 30.01
C TYR A 220 48.71 -49.86 31.18
N GLY A 221 49.81 -50.55 30.85
CA GLY A 221 50.77 -51.17 31.76
C GLY A 221 50.29 -52.46 32.42
N GLU A 222 51.14 -53.48 32.48
CA GLU A 222 50.81 -54.74 33.17
C GLU A 222 50.60 -54.52 34.69
N VAL A 223 49.63 -55.25 35.24
CA VAL A 223 49.31 -55.23 36.68
C VAL A 223 50.06 -56.35 37.37
N GLU A 224 51.20 -56.03 37.99
CA GLU A 224 51.84 -56.92 38.95
C GLU A 224 50.90 -57.19 40.14
N LYS A 225 50.87 -58.46 40.59
CA LYS A 225 49.73 -59.05 41.33
C LYS A 225 49.54 -58.62 42.79
N GLU A 226 50.33 -57.69 43.32
CA GLU A 226 50.33 -57.36 44.77
C GLU A 226 49.97 -55.91 45.14
N GLU A 227 49.64 -55.03 44.18
CA GLU A 227 49.18 -53.66 44.49
C GLU A 227 47.70 -53.44 44.17
N THR A 228 46.87 -53.36 45.21
CA THR A 228 45.43 -53.09 45.12
C THR A 228 45.07 -51.75 44.48
N ASP A 229 46.00 -50.79 44.49
CA ASP A 229 45.82 -49.41 44.01
C ASP A 229 45.73 -49.33 42.47
N LYS A 230 46.35 -50.27 41.75
CA LYS A 230 46.40 -50.29 40.28
C LYS A 230 45.10 -50.76 39.61
N ARG A 231 44.17 -51.40 40.34
CA ARG A 231 43.01 -52.11 39.77
C ARG A 231 42.01 -51.21 39.04
N ASN A 232 41.86 -49.96 39.48
CA ASN A 232 40.91 -49.01 38.88
C ASN A 232 41.54 -48.13 37.79
N ARG A 233 42.89 -48.12 37.66
CA ARG A 233 43.64 -47.29 36.70
C ARG A 233 43.24 -47.61 35.24
N GLN A 234 43.16 -48.90 34.91
CA GLN A 234 42.77 -49.36 33.58
C GLN A 234 41.36 -48.86 33.19
N SER A 235 40.38 -49.04 34.08
CA SER A 235 39.01 -48.57 33.86
C SER A 235 38.92 -47.05 33.77
N ALA A 236 39.67 -46.32 34.60
CA ALA A 236 39.71 -44.85 34.55
C ALA A 236 40.28 -44.33 33.23
N LEU A 237 41.32 -44.97 32.69
CA LEU A 237 41.90 -44.66 31.38
C LEU A 237 40.93 -45.00 30.24
N SER A 238 40.31 -46.19 30.25
CA SER A 238 39.32 -46.57 29.23
C SER A 238 38.12 -45.61 29.21
N ILE A 239 37.64 -45.14 30.37
CA ILE A 239 36.57 -44.13 30.44
C ILE A 239 37.03 -42.80 29.84
N PHE A 240 38.24 -42.32 30.15
CA PHE A 240 38.79 -41.08 29.58
C PHE A 240 38.87 -41.16 28.04
N TYR A 241 39.54 -42.19 27.51
CA TYR A 241 39.67 -42.34 26.06
C TYR A 241 38.31 -42.57 25.37
N ALA A 242 37.33 -43.18 26.03
CA ALA A 242 35.97 -43.28 25.52
C ALA A 242 35.23 -41.93 25.50
N LEU A 243 35.39 -41.08 26.52
CA LEU A 243 34.81 -39.73 26.57
C LEU A 243 35.43 -38.81 25.50
N ALA A 244 36.76 -38.79 25.38
CA ALA A 244 37.48 -38.01 24.36
C ALA A 244 37.13 -38.48 22.94
N LEU A 245 36.99 -39.80 22.71
CA LEU A 245 36.53 -40.36 21.45
C LEU A 245 35.08 -39.97 21.15
N ALA A 246 34.17 -40.05 22.13
CA ALA A 246 32.76 -39.70 21.96
C ALA A 246 32.57 -38.21 21.62
N GLU A 247 33.27 -37.32 22.33
CA GLU A 247 33.30 -35.89 22.03
C GLU A 247 33.80 -35.62 20.60
N ALA A 248 34.95 -36.18 20.22
CA ALA A 248 35.54 -35.95 18.90
C ALA A 248 34.69 -36.53 17.76
N LEU A 249 34.02 -37.67 17.97
CA LEU A 249 33.07 -38.23 17.01
C LEU A 249 31.79 -37.39 16.90
N LEU A 250 31.24 -36.88 18.00
CA LEU A 250 30.07 -35.99 17.98
C LEU A 250 30.38 -34.67 17.25
N PHE A 251 31.55 -34.10 17.48
CA PHE A 251 32.00 -32.90 16.76
C PHE A 251 32.16 -33.14 15.25
N LEU A 252 32.80 -34.26 14.85
CA LEU A 252 32.89 -34.61 13.43
C LEU A 252 31.52 -34.92 12.82
N MET A 253 30.60 -35.52 13.59
CA MET A 253 29.21 -35.77 13.17
C MET A 253 28.42 -34.47 12.97
N GLU A 254 28.57 -33.48 13.86
CA GLU A 254 27.98 -32.14 13.71
C GLU A 254 28.45 -31.50 12.39
N LYS A 255 29.77 -31.44 12.16
CA LYS A 255 30.34 -30.83 10.95
C LYS A 255 29.91 -31.58 9.68
N ALA A 256 29.96 -32.91 9.68
CA ALA A 256 29.53 -33.73 8.55
C ALA A 256 28.02 -33.60 8.26
N TYR A 257 27.18 -33.54 9.31
CA TYR A 257 25.73 -33.29 9.16
C TYR A 257 25.46 -31.88 8.60
N CYS A 258 26.24 -30.89 9.02
CA CYS A 258 26.16 -29.52 8.52
C CYS A 258 26.56 -29.41 7.03
N GLU A 259 27.73 -29.95 6.67
CA GLU A 259 28.19 -29.99 5.27
C GLU A 259 27.21 -30.77 4.37
N TRP A 260 26.66 -31.89 4.85
CA TRP A 260 25.64 -32.66 4.13
C TRP A 260 24.36 -31.84 3.86
N GLN A 261 23.82 -31.17 4.88
CA GLN A 261 22.58 -30.39 4.75
C GLN A 261 22.74 -29.16 3.85
N PHE A 262 23.90 -28.51 3.86
CA PHE A 262 24.18 -27.37 2.98
C PHE A 262 24.59 -27.77 1.57
N SER A 263 25.46 -28.78 1.40
CA SER A 263 26.00 -29.15 0.09
C SER A 263 25.10 -30.09 -0.69
N TYR A 264 24.56 -31.12 -0.03
CA TYR A 264 23.77 -32.18 -0.68
C TYR A 264 22.26 -31.90 -0.63
N CYS A 265 21.72 -31.61 0.56
CA CYS A 265 20.29 -31.29 0.70
C CYS A 265 19.95 -29.86 0.24
N LYS A 266 20.95 -28.98 0.03
CA LYS A 266 20.76 -27.60 -0.42
C LYS A 266 19.73 -26.82 0.41
N LEU A 267 19.67 -27.09 1.72
CA LEU A 267 18.60 -26.62 2.60
C LEU A 267 18.42 -25.08 2.60
N LEU A 268 19.53 -24.34 2.49
CA LEU A 268 19.52 -22.88 2.35
C LEU A 268 18.89 -22.44 1.01
N GLU A 269 19.14 -23.17 -0.09
CA GLU A 269 18.54 -22.87 -1.38
C GLU A 269 17.05 -23.20 -1.40
N GLU A 270 16.66 -24.33 -0.80
CA GLU A 270 15.26 -24.75 -0.69
C GLU A 270 14.43 -23.69 0.06
N VAL A 271 14.87 -23.28 1.25
CA VAL A 271 14.17 -22.27 2.06
C VAL A 271 14.21 -20.90 1.39
N ASN A 272 15.33 -20.52 0.76
CA ASN A 272 15.41 -19.29 -0.02
C ASN A 272 14.37 -19.22 -1.16
N ASN A 273 14.15 -20.36 -1.84
CA ASN A 273 13.16 -20.49 -2.91
C ASN A 273 11.72 -20.52 -2.36
N GLU A 274 11.46 -21.23 -1.26
CA GLU A 274 10.15 -21.25 -0.60
C GLU A 274 9.74 -19.89 0.03
N CYS A 275 10.73 -19.09 0.44
CA CYS A 275 10.57 -17.70 0.88
C CYS A 275 10.53 -16.67 -0.27
N GLU A 276 10.70 -17.11 -1.52
CA GLU A 276 10.72 -16.27 -2.73
C GLU A 276 11.80 -15.15 -2.71
N LEU A 277 12.91 -15.31 -1.97
CA LEU A 277 13.88 -14.22 -1.70
C LEU A 277 14.87 -13.92 -2.85
N GLY A 278 14.95 -14.77 -3.88
CA GLY A 278 15.81 -14.56 -5.04
C GLY A 278 17.31 -14.78 -4.79
N GLN A 279 18.18 -14.26 -5.67
CA GLN A 279 19.63 -14.51 -5.61
C GLN A 279 20.29 -13.90 -4.36
N SER A 280 20.02 -12.62 -4.09
CA SER A 280 20.50 -11.92 -2.87
C SER A 280 19.86 -12.44 -1.57
N GLY A 281 18.83 -13.26 -1.68
CA GLY A 281 18.21 -13.97 -0.57
C GLY A 281 19.11 -15.00 0.10
N MET A 282 20.13 -15.52 -0.57
CA MET A 282 21.05 -16.51 0.01
C MET A 282 21.83 -15.95 1.20
N VAL A 283 22.32 -14.70 1.09
CA VAL A 283 23.01 -14.01 2.19
C VAL A 283 22.07 -13.82 3.38
N SER A 284 20.82 -13.42 3.09
CA SER A 284 19.74 -13.21 4.07
C SER A 284 19.38 -14.49 4.84
N THR A 285 19.17 -15.58 4.09
CA THR A 285 18.81 -16.91 4.62
C THR A 285 19.95 -17.52 5.44
N ARG A 286 21.19 -17.35 4.97
CA ARG A 286 22.40 -17.78 5.69
C ARG A 286 22.61 -16.98 6.99
N ARG A 287 22.41 -15.66 6.98
CA ARG A 287 22.48 -14.81 8.19
C ARG A 287 21.42 -15.21 9.21
N PHE A 288 20.18 -15.46 8.79
CA PHE A 288 19.10 -15.94 9.65
C PHE A 288 19.45 -17.27 10.33
N PHE A 289 19.99 -18.24 9.57
CA PHE A 289 20.42 -19.53 10.14
C PHE A 289 21.49 -19.35 11.22
N TYR A 290 22.57 -18.60 10.95
CA TYR A 290 23.65 -18.42 11.93
C TYR A 290 23.19 -17.66 13.18
N ASP A 291 22.27 -16.71 13.07
CA ASP A 291 21.70 -16.03 14.24
C ASP A 291 20.83 -16.97 15.08
N ALA A 292 19.96 -17.78 14.44
CA ALA A 292 19.15 -18.79 15.14
C ALA A 292 20.03 -19.81 15.87
N TYR A 293 21.09 -20.29 15.19
CA TYR A 293 22.05 -21.26 15.72
C TYR A 293 22.83 -20.70 16.90
N SER A 294 23.37 -19.48 16.78
CA SER A 294 24.09 -18.78 17.84
C SER A 294 23.22 -18.54 19.08
N ARG A 295 21.93 -18.21 18.90
CA ARG A 295 20.97 -18.12 20.03
C ARG A 295 20.77 -19.47 20.71
N CYS A 296 20.70 -20.59 19.97
CA CYS A 296 20.63 -21.94 20.54
C CYS A 296 21.89 -22.37 21.31
N ILE A 297 23.08 -21.90 20.89
CA ILE A 297 24.36 -22.19 21.57
C ILE A 297 24.52 -21.31 22.81
N ASN A 298 24.33 -20.00 22.69
CA ASN A 298 24.63 -19.05 23.76
C ASN A 298 23.50 -18.98 24.82
N GLY A 299 22.25 -19.22 24.41
CA GLY A 299 21.09 -19.28 25.29
C GLY A 299 20.62 -20.70 25.60
N SER A 300 19.30 -20.87 25.70
CA SER A 300 18.67 -22.19 25.68
C SER A 300 18.68 -22.77 24.27
N ILE A 301 18.79 -24.10 24.15
CA ILE A 301 18.63 -24.81 22.87
C ILE A 301 17.31 -24.48 22.16
N PHE A 302 16.28 -24.05 22.91
CA PHE A 302 14.97 -23.68 22.36
C PHE A 302 14.86 -22.20 21.94
N ASP A 303 15.86 -21.34 22.19
CA ASP A 303 15.72 -19.90 21.95
C ASP A 303 15.73 -19.55 20.45
N GLY A 304 16.48 -20.27 19.62
CA GLY A 304 16.42 -20.10 18.16
C GLY A 304 15.08 -20.51 17.54
N LEU A 305 14.30 -21.39 18.19
CA LEU A 305 12.94 -21.75 17.73
C LEU A 305 11.91 -20.63 17.95
N LYS A 306 12.19 -19.66 18.82
CA LYS A 306 11.32 -18.49 19.06
C LYS A 306 11.51 -17.41 17.99
N MET A 307 12.51 -17.55 17.12
CA MET A 307 12.84 -16.59 16.09
C MET A 307 12.11 -16.92 14.78
N ASP A 308 11.34 -15.96 14.26
CA ASP A 308 10.79 -16.01 12.90
C ASP A 308 11.48 -14.98 12.00
N MET A 309 11.38 -15.20 10.69
CA MET A 309 12.15 -14.42 9.71
C MET A 309 11.68 -12.96 9.60
N VAL A 310 10.44 -12.65 10.02
CA VAL A 310 9.93 -11.28 10.09
C VAL A 310 10.50 -10.57 11.31
N SER A 311 10.39 -11.17 12.51
CA SER A 311 10.95 -10.59 13.74
C SER A 311 12.47 -10.38 13.65
N PHE A 312 13.21 -11.37 13.14
CA PHE A 312 14.64 -11.22 12.86
C PHE A 312 14.94 -10.02 11.95
N SER A 313 14.15 -9.83 10.88
CA SER A 313 14.35 -8.72 9.94
C SER A 313 13.98 -7.36 10.54
N MET A 314 13.07 -7.33 11.51
CA MET A 314 12.72 -6.14 12.29
C MET A 314 13.85 -5.75 13.24
N ASP A 315 14.49 -6.72 13.89
CA ASP A 315 15.70 -6.50 14.71
C ASP A 315 16.84 -5.94 13.85
N LEU A 316 17.10 -6.53 12.67
CA LEU A 316 18.12 -6.04 11.73
C LEU A 316 17.84 -4.62 11.22
N LEU A 317 16.57 -4.27 10.97
CA LEU A 317 16.20 -2.92 10.51
C LEU A 317 16.49 -1.84 11.58
N ALA A 318 16.41 -2.22 12.86
CA ALA A 318 16.69 -1.36 14.01
C ALA A 318 18.19 -1.25 14.34
N SER A 319 19.07 -2.01 13.67
CA SER A 319 20.51 -1.91 13.88
C SER A 319 21.08 -0.60 13.33
N ASN A 320 22.33 -0.29 13.67
CA ASN A 320 23.08 0.85 13.12
C ASN A 320 23.95 0.47 11.90
N SER A 321 23.90 -0.79 11.44
CA SER A 321 24.71 -1.26 10.31
C SER A 321 23.92 -1.20 9.00
N PRO A 322 24.44 -0.56 7.93
CA PRO A 322 23.73 -0.46 6.65
C PRO A 322 23.52 -1.82 5.99
N ASP A 323 24.46 -2.76 6.13
CA ASP A 323 24.33 -4.13 5.59
C ASP A 323 23.20 -4.91 6.27
N GLU A 324 23.08 -4.78 7.59
CA GLU A 324 22.02 -5.44 8.35
C GLU A 324 20.65 -4.82 8.05
N GLN A 325 20.58 -3.48 8.01
CA GLN A 325 19.38 -2.76 7.56
C GLN A 325 18.96 -3.18 6.15
N LEU A 326 19.90 -3.37 5.22
CA LEU A 326 19.64 -3.83 3.86
C LEU A 326 19.08 -5.26 3.83
N ILE A 327 19.67 -6.19 4.59
CA ILE A 327 19.16 -7.56 4.73
C ILE A 327 17.73 -7.54 5.31
N GLY A 328 17.51 -6.82 6.40
CA GLY A 328 16.18 -6.68 7.02
C GLY A 328 15.15 -6.06 6.07
N ALA A 329 15.52 -4.98 5.38
CA ALA A 329 14.66 -4.31 4.42
C ALA A 329 14.30 -5.20 3.22
N ARG A 330 15.26 -5.97 2.66
CA ARG A 330 15.02 -6.92 1.56
C ARG A 330 14.02 -8.01 1.95
N ILE A 331 14.19 -8.64 3.11
CA ILE A 331 13.28 -9.69 3.59
C ILE A 331 11.88 -9.12 3.84
N LEU A 332 11.76 -8.03 4.60
CA LEU A 332 10.47 -7.40 4.91
C LEU A 332 9.76 -6.92 3.63
N ARG A 333 10.50 -6.38 2.66
CA ARG A 333 9.98 -5.99 1.34
C ARG A 333 9.35 -7.18 0.64
N GLN A 334 10.09 -8.29 0.48
CA GLN A 334 9.60 -9.47 -0.22
C GLN A 334 8.37 -10.08 0.47
N PHE A 335 8.43 -10.23 1.80
CA PHE A 335 7.32 -10.80 2.58
C PHE A 335 6.07 -9.90 2.55
N SER A 336 6.23 -8.57 2.51
CA SER A 336 5.12 -7.61 2.34
C SER A 336 4.46 -7.63 0.95
N ILE A 337 5.11 -8.24 -0.04
CA ILE A 337 4.61 -8.37 -1.41
C ILE A 337 4.01 -9.77 -1.66
N SER A 338 4.61 -10.81 -1.07
CA SER A 338 4.18 -12.20 -1.29
C SER A 338 2.75 -12.46 -0.83
N ARG A 339 1.99 -13.20 -1.64
CA ARG A 339 0.59 -13.54 -1.34
C ARG A 339 0.44 -14.46 -0.12
N ARG A 340 1.49 -15.23 0.22
CA ARG A 340 1.47 -16.20 1.32
C ARG A 340 1.72 -15.55 2.68
N PHE A 341 2.56 -14.52 2.74
CA PHE A 341 3.10 -13.97 3.99
C PHE A 341 2.64 -12.53 4.31
N SER A 342 2.20 -11.76 3.31
CA SER A 342 1.98 -10.32 3.46
C SER A 342 0.99 -9.89 4.53
N ASP A 343 -0.08 -10.65 4.81
CA ASP A 343 -1.04 -10.26 5.84
C ASP A 343 -0.46 -10.36 7.26
N ASP A 344 0.22 -11.45 7.61
CA ASP A 344 0.93 -11.60 8.90
C ASP A 344 2.08 -10.59 9.03
N THR A 345 2.91 -10.47 7.98
CA THR A 345 4.04 -9.54 7.96
C THR A 345 3.60 -8.09 8.15
N LEU A 346 2.56 -7.64 7.44
CA LEU A 346 2.05 -6.26 7.56
C LEU A 346 1.31 -6.02 8.89
N GLN A 347 0.79 -7.08 9.53
CA GLN A 347 0.25 -7.01 10.88
C GLN A 347 1.39 -6.85 11.91
N LYS A 348 2.42 -7.70 11.87
CA LYS A 348 3.61 -7.64 12.75
C LYS A 348 4.35 -6.31 12.65
N ILE A 349 4.68 -5.85 11.45
CA ILE A 349 5.31 -4.54 11.27
C ILE A 349 4.36 -3.42 11.74
N GLY A 350 3.07 -3.53 11.42
CA GLY A 350 2.06 -2.53 11.77
C GLY A 350 1.85 -2.30 13.27
N ILE A 351 2.09 -3.31 14.12
CA ILE A 351 2.04 -3.17 15.59
C ILE A 351 3.35 -2.67 16.20
N ALA A 352 4.49 -2.87 15.54
CA ALA A 352 5.80 -2.45 16.03
C ALA A 352 6.10 -1.00 15.61
N ILE A 353 5.59 -0.03 16.38
CA ILE A 353 5.76 1.40 16.12
C ILE A 353 7.23 1.80 15.82
N PRO A 354 8.26 1.36 16.57
CA PRO A 354 9.65 1.73 16.29
C PRO A 354 10.14 1.30 14.90
N VAL A 355 9.64 0.19 14.36
CA VAL A 355 9.98 -0.29 13.02
C VAL A 355 9.31 0.59 11.96
N VAL A 356 8.07 1.03 12.18
CA VAL A 356 7.39 1.96 11.27
C VAL A 356 8.06 3.34 11.29
N GLU A 357 8.49 3.81 12.47
CA GLU A 357 9.28 5.04 12.63
C GLU A 357 10.61 4.95 11.87
N ARG A 358 11.34 3.83 12.02
CA ARG A 358 12.60 3.58 11.29
C ARG A 358 12.39 3.53 9.77
N LEU A 359 11.32 2.88 9.29
CA LEU A 359 10.96 2.89 7.86
C LEU A 359 10.62 4.29 7.34
N VAL A 360 9.99 5.14 8.17
CA VAL A 360 9.68 6.54 7.85
C VAL A 360 10.94 7.42 7.81
N GLU A 361 11.89 7.17 8.72
CA GLU A 361 13.21 7.82 8.72
C GLU A 361 14.01 7.45 7.45
N MET A 362 14.02 6.17 7.08
CA MET A 362 14.69 5.64 5.89
C MET A 362 14.23 6.28 4.57
N LEU A 363 13.05 6.92 4.53
CA LEU A 363 12.61 7.67 3.34
C LEU A 363 13.47 8.92 3.08
N ASN A 364 14.14 9.46 4.09
CA ASN A 364 14.99 10.65 3.98
C ASN A 364 16.44 10.35 3.58
N TRP A 365 16.80 9.08 3.44
CA TRP A 365 18.15 8.66 3.11
C TRP A 365 18.41 8.92 1.63
N THR A 366 19.21 9.95 1.33
CA THR A 366 19.47 10.41 -0.04
C THR A 366 20.80 9.91 -0.62
N ASP A 367 21.62 9.20 0.17
CA ASP A 367 22.90 8.67 -0.31
C ASP A 367 22.68 7.56 -1.36
N PRO A 368 23.43 7.54 -2.49
CA PRO A 368 23.26 6.51 -3.52
C PRO A 368 23.43 5.08 -3.03
N LYS A 369 24.26 4.86 -2.00
CA LYS A 369 24.47 3.54 -1.38
C LYS A 369 23.25 3.03 -0.60
N GLU A 370 22.35 3.93 -0.22
CA GLU A 370 21.16 3.65 0.58
C GLU A 370 19.88 3.62 -0.29
N GLU A 371 20.00 3.81 -1.61
CA GLU A 371 18.86 3.89 -2.54
C GLU A 371 17.98 2.63 -2.48
N GLU A 372 18.58 1.43 -2.35
CA GLU A 372 17.82 0.18 -2.22
C GLU A 372 17.08 0.06 -0.87
N ILE A 373 17.68 0.54 0.23
CA ILE A 373 17.03 0.57 1.55
C ILE A 373 15.85 1.55 1.51
N ARG A 374 16.08 2.76 0.96
CA ARG A 374 15.05 3.79 0.74
C ARG A 374 13.89 3.27 -0.11
N LEU A 375 14.19 2.57 -1.19
CA LEU A 375 13.20 1.95 -2.09
C LEU A 375 12.39 0.88 -1.36
N SER A 376 13.07 0.00 -0.63
CA SER A 376 12.44 -1.07 0.17
C SER A 376 11.51 -0.49 1.23
N ALA A 377 11.97 0.54 1.96
CA ALA A 377 11.16 1.22 2.97
C ALA A 377 9.92 1.90 2.36
N ALA A 378 10.07 2.58 1.21
CA ALA A 378 8.95 3.19 0.48
C ALA A 378 7.94 2.14 -0.02
N GLU A 379 8.39 0.99 -0.51
CA GLU A 379 7.51 -0.11 -0.90
C GLU A 379 6.75 -0.70 0.29
N ILE A 380 7.43 -1.02 1.39
CA ILE A 380 6.82 -1.55 2.63
C ILE A 380 5.79 -0.56 3.19
N LEU A 381 6.14 0.73 3.33
CA LEU A 381 5.20 1.76 3.78
C LEU A 381 4.01 1.92 2.83
N SER A 382 4.22 1.77 1.52
CA SER A 382 3.10 1.76 0.56
C SER A 382 2.15 0.59 0.82
N LYS A 383 2.63 -0.58 1.25
CA LYS A 383 1.79 -1.74 1.60
C LYS A 383 1.07 -1.51 2.92
N LEU A 384 1.80 -1.08 3.96
CA LEU A 384 1.25 -0.78 5.29
C LEU A 384 0.15 0.29 5.23
N ALA A 385 0.35 1.39 4.50
CA ALA A 385 -0.64 2.45 4.32
C ALA A 385 -1.95 1.96 3.67
N GLY A 386 -1.95 0.78 3.03
CA GLY A 386 -3.16 0.15 2.49
C GLY A 386 -4.08 -0.49 3.54
N LYS A 387 -3.61 -0.67 4.79
CA LYS A 387 -4.40 -1.23 5.90
C LYS A 387 -4.86 -0.08 6.81
N LYS A 388 -6.18 0.06 7.02
CA LYS A 388 -6.79 1.22 7.70
C LYS A 388 -6.23 1.53 9.11
N GLN A 389 -5.89 0.51 9.90
CA GLN A 389 -5.29 0.74 11.22
C GLN A 389 -3.85 1.27 11.12
N ASN A 390 -3.08 0.78 10.13
CA ASN A 390 -1.69 1.18 9.93
C ASN A 390 -1.59 2.58 9.29
N SER A 391 -2.55 2.99 8.45
CA SER A 391 -2.56 4.35 7.88
C SER A 391 -2.71 5.45 8.93
N LEU A 392 -3.43 5.20 10.02
CA LEU A 392 -3.50 6.14 11.15
C LEU A 392 -2.19 6.19 11.94
N ARG A 393 -1.52 5.03 12.13
CA ARG A 393 -0.22 4.93 12.81
C ARG A 393 0.89 5.63 12.03
N ILE A 394 1.03 5.36 10.73
CA ILE A 394 2.03 6.01 9.86
C ILE A 394 1.87 7.53 9.89
N ALA A 395 0.64 8.04 9.74
CA ALA A 395 0.36 9.47 9.81
C ALA A 395 0.41 10.04 11.24
N GLY A 396 0.53 9.20 12.27
CA GLY A 396 0.75 9.60 13.65
C GLY A 396 2.22 9.87 13.98
N ILE A 397 3.15 9.33 13.19
CA ILE A 397 4.59 9.51 13.37
C ILE A 397 4.98 10.98 13.05
N PRO A 398 5.66 11.69 13.97
CA PRO A 398 6.16 13.04 13.70
C PRO A 398 7.08 13.07 12.48
N GLY A 399 6.92 14.07 11.60
CA GLY A 399 7.73 14.20 10.38
C GLY A 399 7.37 13.23 9.25
N ALA A 400 6.37 12.35 9.41
CA ALA A 400 6.08 11.33 8.40
C ALA A 400 5.64 11.92 7.04
N MET A 401 4.88 13.02 7.03
CA MET A 401 4.44 13.64 5.78
C MET A 401 5.59 14.36 5.07
N GLU A 402 6.51 14.95 5.83
CA GLU A 402 7.77 15.52 5.36
C GLU A 402 8.68 14.42 4.79
N SER A 403 8.80 13.27 5.47
CA SER A 403 9.53 12.10 4.98
C SER A 403 8.96 11.53 3.68
N ILE A 404 7.63 11.43 3.57
CA ILE A 404 6.98 10.99 2.32
C ILE A 404 7.12 12.07 1.24
N SER A 405 7.15 13.35 1.61
CA SER A 405 7.43 14.48 0.70
C SER A 405 8.86 14.45 0.16
N SER A 406 9.84 13.88 0.86
CA SER A 406 11.23 13.77 0.37
C SER A 406 11.40 12.75 -0.77
N LEU A 407 10.47 11.79 -0.90
CA LEU A 407 10.36 10.89 -2.05
C LEU A 407 9.87 11.61 -3.32
N LEU A 408 9.19 12.74 -3.15
CA LEU A 408 8.70 13.56 -4.26
C LEU A 408 9.81 14.51 -4.72
N GLN A 409 10.10 14.54 -6.02
CA GLN A 409 11.02 15.47 -6.65
C GLN A 409 10.37 16.02 -7.93
N THR A 410 10.23 17.35 -8.00
CA THR A 410 9.58 18.08 -9.09
C THR A 410 10.61 18.91 -9.84
N ASN A 411 10.46 19.03 -11.16
CA ASN A 411 11.42 19.75 -12.02
C ASN A 411 11.45 21.28 -11.81
N ARG A 412 10.68 21.81 -10.84
CA ARG A 412 10.50 23.25 -10.58
C ARG A 412 11.11 23.74 -9.27
N SER A 413 11.72 22.88 -8.45
CA SER A 413 12.35 23.31 -7.19
C SER A 413 13.64 24.14 -7.38
N SER A 414 14.03 24.44 -8.61
CA SER A 414 15.18 25.28 -8.98
C SER A 414 14.77 26.52 -9.81
N ILE A 415 13.67 27.18 -9.45
CA ILE A 415 13.35 28.54 -9.93
C ILE A 415 14.06 29.55 -9.01
N PRO A 416 15.06 30.33 -9.49
CA PRO A 416 15.59 31.47 -8.76
C PRO A 416 14.50 32.55 -8.61
N ALA A 417 14.62 33.39 -7.58
CA ALA A 417 13.61 34.42 -7.32
C ALA A 417 13.49 35.45 -8.46
N ALA A 418 12.23 35.80 -8.79
CA ALA A 418 11.78 36.89 -9.65
C ALA A 418 12.25 36.92 -11.12
N ASP A 419 11.26 37.11 -12.01
CA ASP A 419 11.36 37.58 -13.40
C ASP A 419 11.88 36.67 -14.54
N GLU A 420 12.29 35.41 -14.28
CA GLU A 420 12.56 34.45 -15.38
C GLU A 420 11.67 33.19 -15.35
N ILE A 421 10.68 33.12 -16.26
CA ILE A 421 10.03 31.85 -16.65
C ILE A 421 10.95 31.12 -17.64
N GLY A 422 12.08 30.65 -17.13
CA GLY A 422 13.03 29.84 -17.90
C GLY A 422 12.61 28.37 -17.93
N GLU A 423 12.23 27.86 -19.11
CA GLU A 423 12.12 26.41 -19.37
C GLU A 423 13.51 25.75 -19.40
N LYS A 424 14.22 25.72 -18.27
CA LYS A 424 15.45 24.92 -18.13
C LYS A 424 15.08 23.45 -17.99
N LYS A 425 14.95 22.81 -19.15
CA LYS A 425 14.90 21.36 -19.32
C LYS A 425 16.25 20.77 -18.89
N LEU A 426 16.41 20.52 -17.59
CA LEU A 426 17.59 19.83 -17.07
C LEU A 426 17.66 18.43 -17.69
N VAL A 427 18.71 18.22 -18.48
CA VAL A 427 19.16 16.89 -18.85
C VAL A 427 19.66 16.24 -17.56
N PHE A 428 19.08 15.11 -17.19
CA PHE A 428 19.54 14.34 -16.04
C PHE A 428 20.79 13.55 -16.48
N ASP A 429 21.98 14.00 -16.10
CA ASP A 429 23.27 13.36 -16.41
C ASP A 429 23.50 12.02 -15.66
N HIS A 430 22.45 11.40 -15.12
CA HIS A 430 22.47 10.06 -14.54
C HIS A 430 21.21 9.26 -14.95
N PRO A 431 21.32 8.34 -15.94
CA PRO A 431 20.17 7.59 -16.44
C PRO A 431 19.61 6.51 -15.49
N ASN A 432 20.26 6.24 -14.34
CA ASN A 432 19.95 5.10 -13.47
C ASN A 432 19.25 5.44 -12.12
N TYR A 433 19.14 6.69 -11.68
CA TYR A 433 18.52 6.99 -10.37
C TYR A 433 16.99 6.90 -10.42
N GLY A 434 16.38 6.22 -9.46
CA GLY A 434 14.98 5.81 -9.45
C GLY A 434 13.93 6.90 -9.23
N PHE A 435 14.16 8.18 -9.60
CA PHE A 435 13.27 9.32 -9.30
C PHE A 435 11.81 9.08 -9.68
N CYS A 436 11.55 8.47 -10.85
CA CYS A 436 10.20 8.14 -11.28
C CYS A 436 9.51 7.13 -10.34
N THR A 437 10.26 6.16 -9.82
CA THR A 437 9.79 5.14 -8.87
C THR A 437 9.52 5.76 -7.50
N PHE A 438 10.40 6.62 -7.00
CA PHE A 438 10.19 7.35 -5.73
C PHE A 438 8.98 8.30 -5.80
N ASN A 439 8.85 9.09 -6.86
CA ASN A 439 7.68 9.93 -7.13
C ASN A 439 6.38 9.11 -7.12
N HIS A 440 6.42 7.95 -7.79
CA HIS A 440 5.30 7.04 -7.91
C HIS A 440 4.90 6.42 -6.56
N LEU A 441 5.87 6.05 -5.72
CA LEU A 441 5.66 5.50 -4.38
C LEU A 441 5.20 6.57 -3.38
N GLY A 442 5.81 7.76 -3.36
CA GLY A 442 5.40 8.87 -2.52
C GLY A 442 3.92 9.25 -2.75
N LEU A 443 3.52 9.44 -4.01
CA LEU A 443 2.13 9.68 -4.37
C LEU A 443 1.20 8.50 -4.02
N LEU A 444 1.70 7.25 -4.02
CA LEU A 444 0.92 6.08 -3.60
C LEU A 444 0.65 6.07 -2.10
N ILE A 445 1.68 6.34 -1.30
CA ILE A 445 1.60 6.38 0.16
C ILE A 445 0.63 7.50 0.55
N LEU A 446 0.83 8.73 0.06
CA LEU A 446 -0.06 9.86 0.34
C LEU A 446 -1.51 9.58 -0.07
N LYS A 447 -1.74 9.02 -1.26
CA LYS A 447 -3.09 8.62 -1.70
C LYS A 447 -3.70 7.58 -0.75
N LYS A 448 -2.92 6.58 -0.31
CA LYS A 448 -3.40 5.55 0.61
C LYS A 448 -3.72 6.12 1.99
N LEU A 449 -2.89 7.01 2.52
CA LEU A 449 -3.13 7.71 3.78
C LEU A 449 -4.38 8.61 3.70
N ALA A 450 -4.58 9.32 2.59
CA ALA A 450 -5.74 10.19 2.33
C ALA A 450 -7.09 9.46 2.17
N HIS A 451 -7.14 8.12 2.29
CA HIS A 451 -8.42 7.42 2.44
C HIS A 451 -9.07 7.68 3.81
N ASP A 452 -8.31 8.20 4.77
CA ASP A 452 -8.80 8.66 6.06
C ASP A 452 -8.90 10.20 6.10
N LEU A 453 -9.99 10.74 6.66
CA LEU A 453 -10.29 12.17 6.64
C LEU A 453 -9.34 12.99 7.53
N ASP A 454 -8.88 12.42 8.64
CA ASP A 454 -7.94 13.10 9.55
C ASP A 454 -6.56 13.21 8.89
N ASN A 455 -6.18 12.18 8.14
CA ASN A 455 -4.96 12.17 7.35
C ASN A 455 -4.98 13.18 6.20
N CYS A 456 -6.12 13.44 5.56
CA CYS A 456 -6.26 14.53 4.59
C CYS A 456 -5.85 15.89 5.18
N GLY A 457 -6.26 16.17 6.43
CA GLY A 457 -5.88 17.38 7.14
C GLY A 457 -4.36 17.48 7.37
N LYS A 458 -3.75 16.39 7.84
CA LYS A 458 -2.28 16.31 8.04
C LYS A 458 -1.51 16.55 6.73
N ILE A 459 -1.92 15.90 5.64
CA ILE A 459 -1.31 16.07 4.31
C ILE A 459 -1.39 17.52 3.83
N GLY A 460 -2.54 18.17 4.00
CA GLY A 460 -2.72 19.56 3.58
C GLY A 460 -1.94 20.57 4.42
N ASN A 461 -1.85 20.34 5.73
CA ASN A 461 -1.13 21.22 6.65
C ASN A 461 0.41 21.06 6.56
N THR A 462 0.91 20.05 5.85
CA THR A 462 2.35 19.82 5.68
C THR A 462 2.95 20.87 4.74
N ARG A 463 3.90 21.67 5.24
CA ARG A 463 4.45 22.83 4.52
C ARG A 463 5.01 22.44 3.15
N GLY A 464 4.49 23.07 2.10
CA GLY A 464 4.96 22.88 0.71
C GLY A 464 4.51 21.56 0.05
N LEU A 465 3.83 20.66 0.75
CA LEU A 465 3.39 19.38 0.19
C LEU A 465 2.26 19.55 -0.85
N LEU A 466 1.28 20.43 -0.60
CA LEU A 466 0.20 20.70 -1.55
C LEU A 466 0.72 21.23 -2.91
N PRO A 467 1.56 22.29 -2.98
CA PRO A 467 2.18 22.72 -4.24
C PRO A 467 2.92 21.59 -4.96
N LYS A 468 3.67 20.76 -4.22
CA LYS A 468 4.46 19.65 -4.76
C LYS A 468 3.57 18.55 -5.37
N ILE A 469 2.42 18.25 -4.76
CA ILE A 469 1.41 17.34 -5.34
C ILE A 469 0.82 17.95 -6.62
N ILE A 470 0.58 19.27 -6.64
CA ILE A 470 -0.01 20.00 -7.75
C ILE A 470 0.95 20.12 -8.95
N ASP A 471 2.26 20.23 -8.74
CA ASP A 471 3.26 20.14 -9.81
C ASP A 471 3.12 18.83 -10.62
N PHE A 472 2.86 17.69 -9.95
CA PHE A 472 2.59 16.41 -10.63
C PHE A 472 1.23 16.33 -11.34
N THR A 473 0.40 17.39 -11.31
CA THR A 473 -0.81 17.49 -12.17
C THR A 473 -0.53 18.18 -13.49
N HIS A 474 0.67 18.76 -13.68
CA HIS A 474 1.09 19.32 -14.96
C HIS A 474 1.14 18.23 -16.03
N ALA A 475 0.45 18.47 -17.16
CA ALA A 475 0.37 17.55 -18.28
C ALA A 475 0.46 18.34 -19.59
N GLU A 476 1.64 18.30 -20.21
CA GLU A 476 1.91 18.98 -21.48
C GLU A 476 1.04 18.39 -22.62
N GLU A 477 0.77 19.19 -23.65
CA GLU A 477 -0.11 18.78 -24.75
C GLU A 477 0.37 17.49 -25.45
N TRP A 478 1.68 17.30 -25.60
CA TRP A 478 2.25 16.08 -26.20
C TRP A 478 2.03 14.84 -25.32
N LEU A 479 2.01 14.98 -23.98
CA LEU A 479 1.75 13.89 -23.05
C LEU A 479 0.31 13.38 -23.16
N LEU A 480 -0.63 14.28 -23.47
CA LEU A 480 -2.06 14.00 -23.56
C LEU A 480 -2.53 13.58 -24.96
N LYS A 481 -1.78 13.95 -26.01
CA LYS A 481 -2.10 13.64 -27.42
C LYS A 481 -1.21 12.56 -28.05
N GLY A 482 0.01 12.39 -27.56
CA GLY A 482 1.02 11.50 -28.14
C GLY A 482 0.61 10.02 -28.18
N GLU A 483 1.26 9.25 -29.05
CA GLU A 483 1.03 7.81 -29.19
C GLU A 483 2.13 6.98 -28.50
N ASN A 484 3.35 7.52 -28.44
CA ASN A 484 4.52 6.92 -27.79
C ASN A 484 4.76 7.52 -26.38
N VAL A 485 3.72 7.59 -25.55
CA VAL A 485 3.82 8.17 -24.20
C VAL A 485 4.27 7.12 -23.18
N THR A 486 5.26 7.46 -22.35
CA THR A 486 5.74 6.57 -21.27
C THR A 486 4.62 6.34 -20.24
N PRO A 487 4.15 5.09 -20.01
CA PRO A 487 3.01 4.82 -19.14
C PRO A 487 3.18 5.30 -17.69
N SER A 488 4.43 5.43 -17.22
CA SER A 488 4.79 5.94 -15.90
C SER A 488 4.36 7.40 -15.69
N GLN A 489 4.51 8.28 -16.68
CA GLN A 489 4.19 9.71 -16.56
C GLN A 489 2.67 9.93 -16.44
N VAL A 490 1.88 9.28 -17.30
CA VAL A 490 0.41 9.30 -17.22
C VAL A 490 -0.09 8.73 -15.90
N LEU A 491 0.60 7.71 -15.36
CA LEU A 491 0.27 7.10 -14.08
C LEU A 491 0.61 8.01 -12.88
N THR A 492 1.66 8.82 -12.97
CA THR A 492 1.97 9.89 -12.00
C THR A 492 0.89 10.96 -11.99
N VAL A 493 0.52 11.52 -13.14
CA VAL A 493 -0.60 12.50 -13.28
C VAL A 493 -1.92 11.91 -12.78
N LYS A 494 -2.20 10.64 -13.08
CA LYS A 494 -3.38 9.93 -12.56
C LYS A 494 -3.38 9.85 -11.03
N ARG A 495 -2.22 9.62 -10.40
CA ARG A 495 -2.13 9.49 -8.93
C ARG A 495 -2.21 10.84 -8.22
N SER A 496 -1.55 11.87 -8.73
CA SER A 496 -1.66 13.23 -8.19
C SER A 496 -3.09 13.76 -8.26
N LEU A 497 -3.79 13.59 -9.39
CA LEU A 497 -5.22 13.92 -9.50
C LEU A 497 -6.11 13.09 -8.57
N GLN A 498 -5.83 11.79 -8.37
CA GLN A 498 -6.58 10.98 -7.41
C GLN A 498 -6.41 11.47 -5.97
N LEU A 499 -5.19 11.81 -5.56
CA LEU A 499 -4.89 12.40 -4.26
C LEU A 499 -5.56 13.78 -4.11
N MET A 500 -5.41 14.65 -5.11
CA MET A 500 -6.01 15.98 -5.13
C MET A 500 -7.55 15.95 -5.06
N LYS A 501 -8.19 14.97 -5.74
CA LYS A 501 -9.63 14.70 -5.59
C LYS A 501 -9.97 14.35 -4.14
N MET A 502 -9.23 13.42 -3.52
CA MET A 502 -9.51 12.97 -2.15
C MET A 502 -9.36 14.12 -1.14
N LEU A 503 -8.32 14.95 -1.28
CA LEU A 503 -8.13 16.15 -0.44
C LEU A 503 -9.26 17.17 -0.63
N SER A 504 -9.58 17.56 -1.87
CA SER A 504 -10.65 18.55 -2.16
C SER A 504 -12.06 18.06 -1.84
N SER A 505 -12.30 16.74 -1.90
CA SER A 505 -13.59 16.09 -1.53
C SER A 505 -13.77 15.90 -0.02
N THR A 506 -12.78 16.28 0.81
CA THR A 506 -12.87 16.16 2.27
C THR A 506 -14.04 17.01 2.80
N VAL A 507 -14.76 16.47 3.78
CA VAL A 507 -15.94 17.11 4.39
C VAL A 507 -15.56 17.96 5.61
N GLY A 508 -16.50 18.76 6.11
CA GLY A 508 -16.31 19.56 7.34
C GLY A 508 -15.32 20.72 7.22
N THR A 509 -14.82 21.19 8.36
CA THR A 509 -13.91 22.33 8.49
C THR A 509 -12.55 22.08 7.84
N THR A 510 -11.97 20.90 8.04
CA THR A 510 -10.74 20.46 7.36
C THR A 510 -10.90 20.51 5.85
N GLY A 511 -12.02 20.00 5.31
CA GLY A 511 -12.33 20.07 3.89
C GLY A 511 -12.42 21.50 3.35
N LYS A 512 -13.07 22.39 4.11
CA LYS A 512 -13.16 23.82 3.78
C LYS A 512 -11.78 24.49 3.70
N HIS A 513 -10.89 24.21 4.66
CA HIS A 513 -9.51 24.68 4.63
C HIS A 513 -8.75 24.15 3.40
N LEU A 514 -8.79 22.82 3.18
CA LEU A 514 -8.12 22.17 2.05
C LEU A 514 -8.55 22.73 0.68
N ARG A 515 -9.85 22.98 0.47
CA ARG A 515 -10.34 23.56 -0.79
C ARG A 515 -9.81 24.96 -1.04
N ARG A 516 -9.72 25.80 0.00
CA ARG A 516 -9.18 27.17 -0.09
C ARG A 516 -7.71 27.13 -0.48
N GLU A 517 -6.87 26.46 0.31
CA GLU A 517 -5.44 26.27 0.05
C GLU A 517 -5.17 25.74 -1.37
N ILE A 518 -5.88 24.69 -1.79
CA ILE A 518 -5.72 24.11 -3.14
C ILE A 518 -6.12 25.10 -4.24
N SER A 519 -7.15 25.92 -4.03
CA SER A 519 -7.62 26.93 -5.00
C SER A 519 -6.75 28.19 -5.05
N GLU A 520 -5.94 28.44 -4.02
CA GLU A 520 -5.02 29.56 -3.95
C GLU A 520 -3.71 29.31 -4.69
N ILE A 521 -3.31 28.05 -4.83
CA ILE A 521 -2.12 27.64 -5.58
C ILE A 521 -2.34 27.91 -7.08
N VAL A 522 -1.59 28.89 -7.61
CA VAL A 522 -1.75 29.50 -8.95
C VAL A 522 -1.89 28.48 -10.09
N PHE A 523 -1.07 27.41 -10.08
CA PHE A 523 -1.05 26.43 -11.16
C PHE A 523 -2.19 25.39 -11.12
N THR A 524 -2.95 25.28 -10.02
CA THR A 524 -4.04 24.29 -9.86
C THR A 524 -5.01 24.31 -11.03
N ILE A 525 -5.59 25.49 -11.32
CA ILE A 525 -6.70 25.61 -12.26
C ILE A 525 -6.17 25.55 -13.71
N SER A 526 -4.95 26.04 -13.98
CA SER A 526 -4.33 25.93 -15.30
C SER A 526 -3.98 24.47 -15.66
N ASN A 527 -3.36 23.72 -14.76
CA ASN A 527 -3.00 22.33 -15.00
C ASN A 527 -4.26 21.49 -15.31
N ILE A 528 -5.31 21.68 -14.48
CA ILE A 528 -6.62 21.05 -14.68
C ILE A 528 -7.22 21.44 -16.02
N ARG A 529 -7.25 22.74 -16.37
CA ARG A 529 -7.77 23.25 -17.66
C ARG A 529 -7.11 22.58 -18.85
N ASP A 530 -5.80 22.37 -18.79
CA ASP A 530 -5.05 21.83 -19.92
C ASP A 530 -5.30 20.32 -20.07
N ILE A 531 -5.47 19.58 -18.97
CA ILE A 531 -6.04 18.22 -18.97
C ILE A 531 -7.45 18.20 -19.59
N LEU A 532 -8.33 19.15 -19.26
CA LEU A 532 -9.67 19.21 -19.86
C LEU A 532 -9.62 19.45 -21.38
N ARG A 533 -8.73 20.32 -21.85
CA ARG A 533 -8.61 20.69 -23.27
C ARG A 533 -7.98 19.61 -24.14
N HIS A 534 -6.90 18.96 -23.67
CA HIS A 534 -6.08 18.08 -24.49
C HIS A 534 -6.23 16.59 -24.13
N GLY A 535 -6.78 16.26 -22.96
CA GLY A 535 -6.90 14.90 -22.42
C GLY A 535 -8.00 14.02 -23.03
N GLU A 536 -8.37 14.21 -24.31
CA GLU A 536 -9.47 13.45 -24.93
C GLU A 536 -9.19 11.94 -25.02
N LYS A 537 -7.92 11.54 -25.20
CA LYS A 537 -7.46 10.15 -25.14
C LYS A 537 -7.50 9.57 -23.70
N HIS A 538 -7.72 10.41 -22.69
CA HIS A 538 -7.64 10.07 -21.27
C HIS A 538 -8.89 10.54 -20.48
N PRO A 539 -10.10 10.01 -20.80
CA PRO A 539 -11.37 10.42 -20.18
C PRO A 539 -11.40 10.27 -18.65
N LEU A 540 -10.60 9.36 -18.09
CA LEU A 540 -10.46 9.22 -16.63
C LEU A 540 -9.72 10.41 -15.99
N LEU A 541 -8.73 10.99 -16.66
CA LEU A 541 -8.04 12.19 -16.18
C LEU A 541 -8.99 13.39 -16.28
N GLN A 542 -9.71 13.54 -17.39
CA GLN A 542 -10.77 14.55 -17.53
C GLN A 542 -11.81 14.41 -16.41
N LYS A 543 -12.34 13.20 -16.14
CA LYS A 543 -13.28 12.98 -15.04
C LYS A 543 -12.72 13.44 -13.69
N LEU A 544 -11.51 13.01 -13.31
CA LEU A 544 -10.88 13.42 -12.04
C LEU A 544 -10.71 14.95 -11.96
N SER A 545 -10.23 15.57 -13.04
CA SER A 545 -10.09 17.02 -13.18
C SER A 545 -11.41 17.77 -12.96
N ILE A 546 -12.52 17.29 -13.55
CA ILE A 546 -13.83 17.92 -13.36
C ILE A 546 -14.34 17.71 -11.93
N GLU A 547 -14.17 16.51 -11.35
CA GLU A 547 -14.55 16.21 -9.96
C GLU A 547 -13.80 17.11 -8.96
N ILE A 548 -12.51 17.42 -9.22
CA ILE A 548 -11.73 18.39 -8.44
C ILE A 548 -12.34 19.79 -8.57
N LEU A 549 -12.59 20.31 -9.79
CA LEU A 549 -13.21 21.64 -9.96
C LEU A 549 -14.58 21.73 -9.27
N THR A 550 -15.39 20.66 -9.36
CA THR A 550 -16.71 20.59 -8.73
C THR A 550 -16.60 20.64 -7.20
N SER A 551 -15.58 19.97 -6.65
CA SER A 551 -15.30 19.97 -5.21
C SER A 551 -14.79 21.34 -4.75
N LEU A 552 -13.85 21.94 -5.48
CA LEU A 552 -13.33 23.29 -5.17
C LEU A 552 -14.43 24.36 -5.26
N ALA A 553 -15.37 24.24 -6.22
CA ALA A 553 -16.53 25.13 -6.38
C ALA A 553 -17.58 25.04 -5.25
N LEU A 554 -17.30 24.30 -4.16
CA LEU A 554 -18.06 24.44 -2.91
C LEU A 554 -17.66 25.68 -2.11
N GLU A 555 -16.51 26.31 -2.43
CA GLU A 555 -16.11 27.61 -1.88
C GLU A 555 -16.35 28.73 -2.89
N GLU A 556 -16.81 29.90 -2.42
CA GLU A 556 -17.16 31.05 -3.26
C GLU A 556 -15.94 31.64 -3.99
N ASP A 557 -14.84 31.87 -3.26
CA ASP A 557 -13.58 32.39 -3.82
C ASP A 557 -13.01 31.47 -4.91
N ALA A 558 -13.09 30.15 -4.69
CA ALA A 558 -12.65 29.15 -5.65
C ALA A 558 -13.56 29.12 -6.88
N THR A 559 -14.89 29.23 -6.70
CA THR A 559 -15.87 29.34 -7.78
C THR A 559 -15.57 30.52 -8.70
N GLU A 560 -15.26 31.68 -8.11
CA GLU A 560 -14.88 32.88 -8.86
C GLU A 560 -13.55 32.71 -9.62
N ARG A 561 -12.52 32.17 -8.95
CA ARG A 561 -11.21 31.87 -9.57
C ARG A 561 -11.32 30.89 -10.74
N ILE A 562 -12.11 29.82 -10.58
CA ILE A 562 -12.29 28.79 -11.62
C ILE A 562 -12.99 29.36 -12.86
N GLY A 563 -14.08 30.11 -12.67
CA GLY A 563 -14.78 30.72 -13.80
C GLY A 563 -14.04 31.90 -14.43
N GLY A 564 -13.29 32.66 -13.64
CA GLY A 564 -12.38 33.72 -14.12
C GLY A 564 -11.18 33.19 -14.91
N THR A 565 -10.75 31.95 -14.67
CA THR A 565 -9.63 31.34 -15.39
C THR A 565 -9.97 31.07 -16.86
N GLY A 566 -9.20 31.70 -17.76
CA GLY A 566 -9.44 31.75 -19.20
C GLY A 566 -9.72 30.39 -19.85
N GLY A 567 -10.97 30.19 -20.27
CA GLY A 567 -11.39 29.05 -21.08
C GLY A 567 -11.63 27.72 -20.33
N VAL A 568 -11.68 27.72 -18.99
CA VAL A 568 -12.16 26.55 -18.22
C VAL A 568 -13.62 26.24 -18.57
N LEU A 569 -14.51 27.25 -18.46
CA LEU A 569 -15.92 27.13 -18.81
C LEU A 569 -16.13 26.65 -20.26
N LYS A 570 -15.32 27.14 -21.22
CA LYS A 570 -15.36 26.70 -22.62
C LYS A 570 -14.97 25.23 -22.77
N ALA A 571 -13.93 24.76 -22.06
CA ALA A 571 -13.52 23.36 -22.07
C ALA A 571 -14.61 22.45 -21.47
N LEU A 572 -15.21 22.85 -20.34
CA LEU A 572 -16.33 22.13 -19.72
C LEU A 572 -17.55 22.02 -20.65
N PHE A 573 -17.94 23.11 -21.34
CA PHE A 573 -19.03 23.05 -22.31
C PHE A 573 -18.70 22.18 -23.54
N ASN A 574 -17.45 22.19 -24.01
CA ASN A 574 -17.03 21.31 -25.10
C ASN A 574 -17.16 19.83 -24.72
N ILE A 575 -16.82 19.47 -23.46
CA ILE A 575 -17.00 18.11 -22.92
C ILE A 575 -18.49 17.80 -22.74
N PHE A 576 -19.26 18.71 -22.11
CA PHE A 576 -20.70 18.51 -21.82
C PHE A 576 -21.53 18.27 -23.10
N PHE A 577 -21.27 19.02 -24.17
CA PHE A 577 -21.96 18.88 -25.45
C PHE A 577 -21.29 17.88 -26.42
N LYS A 578 -20.39 17.00 -25.94
CA LYS A 578 -19.69 16.05 -26.83
C LYS A 578 -20.59 14.88 -27.21
N HIS A 579 -21.22 14.96 -28.38
CA HIS A 579 -22.04 13.89 -28.94
C HIS A 579 -21.17 12.71 -29.40
N LYS A 580 -21.70 11.48 -29.32
CA LYS A 580 -21.07 10.20 -29.74
C LYS A 580 -19.85 9.74 -28.92
N LEU A 581 -19.92 9.80 -27.59
CA LEU A 581 -18.99 9.06 -26.73
C LEU A 581 -19.44 7.59 -26.55
N PRO A 582 -18.52 6.61 -26.51
CA PRO A 582 -18.85 5.23 -26.13
C PRO A 582 -19.39 5.19 -24.70
N GLU A 583 -20.16 4.14 -24.37
CA GLU A 583 -20.94 4.06 -23.12
C GLU A 583 -20.10 4.30 -21.86
N ASN A 584 -18.89 3.73 -21.82
CA ASN A 584 -17.92 3.87 -20.74
C ASN A 584 -17.38 5.32 -20.54
N GLN A 585 -17.61 6.22 -21.50
CA GLN A 585 -17.19 7.62 -21.46
C GLN A 585 -18.35 8.61 -21.26
N LYS A 586 -19.61 8.18 -21.38
CA LYS A 586 -20.80 9.02 -21.14
C LYS A 586 -20.77 9.71 -19.77
N HIS A 587 -20.20 9.07 -18.75
CA HIS A 587 -20.07 9.64 -17.40
C HIS A 587 -19.29 10.98 -17.38
N VAL A 588 -18.35 11.21 -18.30
CA VAL A 588 -17.55 12.45 -18.32
C VAL A 588 -18.41 13.66 -18.68
N THR A 589 -19.41 13.50 -19.57
CA THR A 589 -20.34 14.59 -19.94
C THR A 589 -21.24 14.96 -18.76
N VAL A 590 -21.76 13.96 -18.04
CA VAL A 590 -22.62 14.18 -16.86
C VAL A 590 -21.88 15.02 -15.82
N VAL A 591 -20.65 14.64 -15.45
CA VAL A 591 -19.85 15.36 -14.45
C VAL A 591 -19.47 16.75 -14.94
N ALA A 592 -19.19 16.94 -16.24
CA ALA A 592 -18.99 18.29 -16.81
C ALA A 592 -20.22 19.19 -16.65
N GLY A 593 -21.42 18.62 -16.83
CA GLY A 593 -22.68 19.33 -16.58
C GLY A 593 -22.92 19.66 -15.11
N GLU A 594 -22.52 18.76 -14.18
CA GLU A 594 -22.60 19.02 -12.74
C GLU A 594 -21.64 20.13 -12.31
N ALA A 595 -20.40 20.12 -12.80
CA ALA A 595 -19.43 21.19 -12.56
C ALA A 595 -19.92 22.55 -13.09
N LEU A 596 -20.51 22.58 -14.28
CA LEU A 596 -21.09 23.80 -14.86
C LEU A 596 -22.29 24.31 -14.06
N ALA A 597 -23.14 23.41 -13.55
CA ALA A 597 -24.25 23.79 -12.69
C ALA A 597 -23.74 24.37 -11.35
N MET A 598 -22.72 23.76 -10.76
CA MET A 598 -22.04 24.23 -9.55
C MET A 598 -21.38 25.60 -9.74
N LEU A 599 -20.60 25.79 -10.82
CA LEU A 599 -19.92 27.06 -11.09
C LEU A 599 -20.88 28.22 -11.41
N ALA A 600 -22.12 27.93 -11.81
CA ALA A 600 -23.19 28.90 -12.01
C ALA A 600 -24.06 29.13 -10.77
N LEU A 601 -23.93 28.31 -9.72
CA LEU A 601 -24.71 28.45 -8.49
C LEU A 601 -24.20 29.66 -7.71
N GLU A 602 -25.09 30.59 -7.37
CA GLU A 602 -24.83 31.78 -6.54
C GLU A 602 -23.74 32.75 -7.07
N SER A 603 -23.17 32.50 -8.26
CA SER A 603 -22.13 33.33 -8.89
C SER A 603 -22.65 34.14 -10.08
N LYS A 604 -22.94 35.44 -9.84
CA LYS A 604 -23.37 36.38 -10.90
C LYS A 604 -22.31 36.49 -12.01
N SER A 605 -21.05 36.69 -11.63
CA SER A 605 -19.89 36.78 -12.52
C SER A 605 -19.76 35.57 -13.45
N ASN A 606 -19.88 34.34 -12.93
CA ASN A 606 -19.79 33.14 -13.75
C ASN A 606 -21.01 32.98 -14.66
N CYS A 607 -22.21 33.30 -14.20
CA CYS A 607 -23.39 33.32 -15.07
C CYS A 607 -23.20 34.28 -16.27
N GLN A 608 -22.68 35.48 -16.04
CA GLN A 608 -22.34 36.43 -17.11
C GLN A 608 -21.26 35.88 -18.06
N ARG A 609 -20.21 35.23 -17.54
CA ARG A 609 -19.17 34.58 -18.35
C ARG A 609 -19.74 33.44 -19.20
N ILE A 610 -20.67 32.65 -18.67
CA ILE A 610 -21.36 31.57 -19.39
C ILE A 610 -22.24 32.13 -20.51
N LEU A 611 -23.04 33.18 -20.25
CA LEU A 611 -23.89 33.80 -21.27
C LEU A 611 -23.07 34.39 -22.44
N LYS A 612 -21.91 35.00 -22.14
CA LYS A 612 -20.95 35.48 -23.16
C LYS A 612 -20.43 34.36 -24.09
N LEU A 613 -20.50 33.08 -23.71
CA LEU A 613 -20.17 31.94 -24.59
C LEU A 613 -21.29 31.58 -25.59
N LYS A 614 -22.45 32.26 -25.55
CA LYS A 614 -23.61 32.03 -26.45
C LYS A 614 -24.13 30.58 -26.45
N VAL A 615 -24.07 29.91 -25.30
CA VAL A 615 -24.46 28.49 -25.15
C VAL A 615 -25.95 28.26 -24.91
N LEU A 616 -26.76 29.31 -24.73
CA LEU A 616 -28.17 29.21 -24.29
C LEU A 616 -29.02 28.31 -25.21
N GLU A 617 -28.97 28.53 -26.52
CA GLU A 617 -29.72 27.72 -27.50
C GLU A 617 -29.31 26.24 -27.47
N ARG A 618 -28.02 25.96 -27.25
CA ARG A 618 -27.49 24.59 -27.12
C ARG A 618 -27.96 23.93 -25.82
N LEU A 619 -28.05 24.69 -24.73
CA LEU A 619 -28.63 24.22 -23.46
C LEU A 619 -30.11 23.88 -23.61
N VAL A 620 -30.91 24.72 -24.27
CA VAL A 620 -32.33 24.45 -24.54
C VAL A 620 -32.48 23.20 -25.41
N LYS A 621 -31.68 23.04 -26.47
CA LYS A 621 -31.66 21.81 -27.29
C LYS A 621 -31.28 20.57 -26.48
N ALA A 622 -30.34 20.70 -25.54
CA ALA A 622 -29.90 19.60 -24.66
C ALA A 622 -30.97 19.14 -23.66
N LEU A 623 -32.06 19.87 -23.44
CA LEU A 623 -33.22 19.40 -22.66
C LEU A 623 -33.94 18.20 -23.31
N LYS A 624 -33.76 18.00 -24.61
CA LYS A 624 -34.31 16.86 -25.37
C LYS A 624 -33.44 15.59 -25.28
N ASP A 625 -32.21 15.70 -24.80
CA ASP A 625 -31.28 14.57 -24.66
C ASP A 625 -31.40 13.98 -23.23
N PRO A 626 -31.81 12.70 -23.06
CA PRO A 626 -31.93 12.06 -21.75
C PRO A 626 -30.67 12.13 -20.88
N LEU A 627 -29.47 12.12 -21.50
CA LEU A 627 -28.19 12.17 -20.77
C LEU A 627 -27.85 13.58 -20.28
N LEU A 628 -28.25 14.62 -21.03
CA LEU A 628 -27.87 16.00 -20.75
C LEU A 628 -28.95 16.80 -20.01
N ARG A 629 -30.24 16.45 -20.19
CA ARG A 629 -31.38 17.29 -19.77
C ARG A 629 -31.37 17.72 -18.31
N VAL A 630 -30.99 16.83 -17.39
CA VAL A 630 -30.95 17.12 -15.94
C VAL A 630 -29.94 18.23 -15.65
N ASN A 631 -28.73 18.16 -16.22
CA ASN A 631 -27.70 19.16 -15.97
C ASN A 631 -27.90 20.41 -16.83
N ALA A 632 -28.40 20.29 -18.06
CA ALA A 632 -28.81 21.42 -18.87
C ALA A 632 -29.88 22.27 -18.14
N ALA A 633 -30.91 21.64 -17.58
CA ALA A 633 -31.95 22.32 -16.82
C ALA A 633 -31.44 22.97 -15.53
N ARG A 634 -30.52 22.33 -14.80
CA ARG A 634 -29.84 22.92 -13.63
C ARG A 634 -29.04 24.17 -13.99
N ILE A 635 -28.23 24.11 -15.06
CA ILE A 635 -27.45 25.24 -15.57
C ILE A 635 -28.40 26.38 -15.96
N LEU A 636 -29.43 26.09 -16.76
CA LEU A 636 -30.44 27.06 -17.19
C LEU A 636 -31.15 27.74 -16.01
N ARG A 637 -31.59 26.97 -15.02
CA ARG A 637 -32.20 27.51 -13.79
C ARG A 637 -31.25 28.49 -13.10
N ASN A 638 -30.00 28.08 -12.86
CA ASN A 638 -29.01 28.92 -12.18
C ASN A 638 -28.69 30.20 -12.99
N LEU A 639 -28.61 30.12 -14.32
CA LEU A 639 -28.48 31.32 -15.18
C LEU A 639 -29.67 32.28 -14.97
N CYS A 640 -30.90 31.79 -14.94
CA CYS A 640 -32.07 32.64 -14.69
C CYS A 640 -32.10 33.22 -13.26
N THR A 641 -31.63 32.47 -12.26
CA THR A 641 -31.62 32.92 -10.87
C THR A 641 -30.53 33.98 -10.59
N TYR A 642 -29.32 33.82 -11.14
CA TYR A 642 -28.13 34.57 -10.68
C TYR A 642 -27.52 35.57 -11.69
N SER A 643 -27.93 35.60 -12.97
CA SER A 643 -27.32 36.52 -13.97
C SER A 643 -27.58 38.03 -13.73
N GLY A 644 -28.65 38.35 -13.01
CA GLY A 644 -29.15 39.72 -12.85
C GLY A 644 -29.99 40.22 -14.03
N SER A 645 -30.68 41.35 -13.83
CA SER A 645 -31.65 41.93 -14.77
C SER A 645 -31.05 42.39 -16.11
N GLU A 646 -29.78 42.81 -16.11
CA GLU A 646 -29.02 43.23 -17.30
C GLU A 646 -29.09 42.22 -18.47
N TRP A 647 -29.21 40.92 -18.16
CA TRP A 647 -29.18 39.84 -19.14
C TRP A 647 -30.56 39.34 -19.56
N PHE A 648 -31.65 40.01 -19.15
CA PHE A 648 -33.03 39.63 -19.45
C PHE A 648 -33.27 39.36 -20.95
N ASN A 649 -32.78 40.24 -21.82
CA ASN A 649 -32.96 40.11 -23.27
C ASN A 649 -32.24 38.89 -23.88
N GLN A 650 -31.07 38.51 -23.36
CA GLN A 650 -30.41 37.26 -23.80
C GLN A 650 -31.10 36.03 -23.20
N LEU A 651 -31.49 36.10 -21.92
CA LEU A 651 -32.17 35.01 -21.23
C LEU A 651 -33.58 34.76 -21.78
N ARG A 652 -34.24 35.73 -22.44
CA ARG A 652 -35.53 35.52 -23.11
C ARG A 652 -35.52 34.36 -24.11
N GLY A 653 -34.36 34.00 -24.69
CA GLY A 653 -34.21 32.80 -25.51
C GLY A 653 -34.50 31.47 -24.78
N ILE A 654 -34.61 31.47 -23.44
CA ILE A 654 -35.00 30.31 -22.65
C ILE A 654 -36.49 29.94 -22.80
N THR A 655 -37.34 30.85 -23.27
CA THR A 655 -38.79 30.60 -23.41
C THR A 655 -39.08 29.41 -24.33
N ALA A 656 -38.21 29.15 -25.31
CA ALA A 656 -38.24 27.96 -26.17
C ALA A 656 -38.07 26.61 -25.42
N ALA A 657 -37.68 26.64 -24.14
CA ALA A 657 -37.66 25.46 -23.28
C ALA A 657 -39.05 25.10 -22.72
N ALA A 658 -39.99 26.04 -22.63
CA ALA A 658 -41.24 25.86 -21.88
C ALA A 658 -42.07 24.65 -22.33
N PRO A 659 -42.26 24.37 -23.64
CA PRO A 659 -43.00 23.17 -24.07
C PRO A 659 -42.34 21.87 -23.59
N ILE A 660 -41.00 21.81 -23.64
CA ILE A 660 -40.21 20.64 -23.23
C ILE A 660 -40.30 20.44 -21.70
N VAL A 661 -40.22 21.54 -20.94
CA VAL A 661 -40.29 21.52 -19.48
C VAL A 661 -41.69 21.14 -19.01
N LEU A 662 -42.74 21.72 -19.60
CA LEU A 662 -44.12 21.46 -19.25
C LEU A 662 -44.51 19.99 -19.53
N GLN A 663 -44.18 19.47 -20.71
CA GLN A 663 -44.35 18.04 -21.03
C GLN A 663 -43.60 17.13 -20.04
N ALA A 664 -42.38 17.51 -19.64
CA ALA A 664 -41.60 16.72 -18.70
C ALA A 664 -42.16 16.72 -17.26
N ILE A 665 -42.81 17.80 -16.81
CA ILE A 665 -43.47 17.85 -15.49
C ILE A 665 -44.66 16.88 -15.41
N MET A 666 -45.40 16.76 -16.52
CA MET A 666 -46.58 15.88 -16.62
C MET A 666 -46.22 14.40 -16.81
N SER A 667 -45.11 14.10 -17.51
CA SER A 667 -44.78 12.73 -17.93
C SER A 667 -43.62 12.05 -17.18
N GLU A 668 -42.73 12.82 -16.55
CA GLU A 668 -41.55 12.28 -15.86
C GLU A 668 -41.75 12.26 -14.34
N GLU A 669 -41.01 11.38 -13.66
CA GLU A 669 -41.00 11.33 -12.19
C GLU A 669 -39.63 11.64 -11.58
N ASN A 670 -39.60 11.73 -10.24
CA ASN A 670 -38.40 11.75 -9.42
C ASN A 670 -37.45 12.89 -9.84
N LYS A 671 -36.22 12.56 -10.23
CA LYS A 671 -35.14 13.55 -10.39
C LYS A 671 -35.33 14.47 -11.59
N ILE A 672 -35.94 13.96 -12.64
CA ILE A 672 -36.24 14.75 -13.84
C ILE A 672 -37.38 15.72 -13.51
N GLN A 673 -38.45 15.24 -12.86
CA GLN A 673 -39.56 16.06 -12.42
C GLN A 673 -39.11 17.21 -11.49
N GLU A 674 -38.32 16.92 -10.44
CA GLU A 674 -37.75 17.94 -9.54
C GLU A 674 -37.05 19.06 -10.31
N VAL A 675 -36.15 18.69 -11.21
CA VAL A 675 -35.33 19.67 -11.93
C VAL A 675 -36.16 20.45 -12.97
N MET A 676 -37.16 19.83 -13.59
CA MET A 676 -38.03 20.49 -14.56
C MET A 676 -39.02 21.45 -13.89
N VAL A 677 -39.65 21.06 -12.76
CA VAL A 677 -40.48 21.99 -11.96
C VAL A 677 -39.66 23.19 -11.49
N GLY A 678 -38.44 22.98 -11.00
CA GLY A 678 -37.55 24.06 -10.57
C GLY A 678 -37.09 24.98 -11.70
N LEU A 679 -37.05 24.48 -12.94
CA LEU A 679 -36.77 25.28 -14.14
C LEU A 679 -38.01 26.05 -14.61
N ALA A 680 -39.20 25.45 -14.59
CA ALA A 680 -40.45 26.06 -15.05
C ALA A 680 -40.73 27.41 -14.38
N ALA A 681 -40.61 27.48 -13.05
CA ALA A 681 -40.83 28.69 -12.27
C ALA A 681 -39.91 29.87 -12.70
N HIS A 682 -38.78 29.54 -13.32
CA HIS A 682 -37.83 30.51 -13.88
C HIS A 682 -38.08 30.80 -15.36
N VAL A 683 -38.44 29.80 -16.18
CA VAL A 683 -38.70 29.97 -17.62
C VAL A 683 -39.93 30.84 -17.88
N PHE A 684 -41.06 30.53 -17.23
CA PHE A 684 -42.31 31.26 -17.43
C PHE A 684 -42.24 32.73 -16.97
N LYS A 685 -41.33 33.07 -16.06
CA LYS A 685 -41.05 34.46 -15.65
C LYS A 685 -40.51 35.35 -16.78
N TYR A 686 -39.99 34.78 -17.87
CA TYR A 686 -39.55 35.53 -19.06
C TYR A 686 -40.62 35.60 -20.17
N MET A 687 -41.82 35.10 -19.90
CA MET A 687 -42.96 35.15 -20.82
C MET A 687 -43.98 36.22 -20.40
N THR A 688 -44.67 36.75 -21.39
CA THR A 688 -45.96 37.42 -21.21
C THR A 688 -47.08 36.39 -21.05
N SER A 689 -48.20 36.78 -20.43
CA SER A 689 -49.36 35.89 -20.24
C SER A 689 -50.03 35.45 -21.56
N GLN A 690 -49.70 36.07 -22.70
CA GLN A 690 -50.09 35.61 -24.03
C GLN A 690 -49.13 34.55 -24.58
N GLU A 691 -47.81 34.71 -24.40
CA GLU A 691 -46.81 33.69 -24.73
C GLU A 691 -47.01 32.41 -23.89
N SER A 692 -47.39 32.54 -22.61
CA SER A 692 -47.68 31.37 -21.76
C SER A 692 -48.92 30.60 -22.27
N ARG A 693 -50.02 31.30 -22.59
CA ARG A 693 -51.23 30.71 -23.19
C ARG A 693 -50.92 29.88 -24.45
N ILE A 694 -50.15 30.44 -25.38
CA ILE A 694 -49.75 29.75 -26.61
C ILE A 694 -49.01 28.44 -26.28
N VAL A 695 -48.13 28.42 -25.28
CA VAL A 695 -47.41 27.21 -24.88
C VAL A 695 -48.32 26.13 -24.27
N PHE A 696 -49.31 26.52 -23.46
CA PHE A 696 -50.32 25.58 -22.95
C PHE A 696 -51.18 24.99 -24.09
N GLU A 697 -51.60 25.83 -25.05
CA GLU A 697 -52.31 25.38 -26.27
C GLU A 697 -51.46 24.44 -27.15
N GLU A 698 -50.20 24.80 -27.45
CA GLU A 698 -49.27 23.99 -28.23
C GLU A 698 -48.99 22.63 -27.60
N THR A 699 -48.85 22.58 -26.27
CA THR A 699 -48.58 21.33 -25.54
C THR A 699 -49.83 20.51 -25.26
N ARG A 700 -51.03 21.07 -25.45
CA ARG A 700 -52.33 20.48 -25.07
C ARG A 700 -52.41 20.11 -23.59
N ILE A 701 -51.78 20.91 -22.74
CA ILE A 701 -51.83 20.79 -21.29
C ILE A 701 -52.55 22.02 -20.77
N THR A 702 -53.56 21.84 -19.91
CA THR A 702 -54.28 22.94 -19.28
C THR A 702 -53.58 23.41 -17.99
N GLU A 703 -53.81 24.66 -17.61
CA GLU A 703 -53.28 25.19 -16.34
C GLU A 703 -53.87 24.45 -15.13
N ALA A 704 -55.12 23.96 -15.23
CA ALA A 704 -55.75 23.12 -14.21
C ALA A 704 -55.10 21.73 -14.07
N GLU A 705 -54.68 21.10 -15.18
CA GLU A 705 -53.92 19.84 -15.12
C GLU A 705 -52.54 20.05 -14.49
N LEU A 706 -51.85 21.16 -14.80
CA LEU A 706 -50.58 21.51 -14.16
C LEU A 706 -50.77 21.79 -12.65
N ALA A 707 -51.81 22.54 -12.28
CA ALA A 707 -52.14 22.83 -10.89
C ALA A 707 -52.43 21.54 -10.08
N ASN A 708 -53.24 20.64 -10.64
CA ASN A 708 -53.49 19.32 -10.06
C ASN A 708 -52.18 18.51 -9.94
N GLN A 709 -51.35 18.46 -10.98
CA GLN A 709 -50.08 17.74 -10.92
C GLN A 709 -49.14 18.28 -9.83
N LEU A 710 -49.08 19.61 -9.63
CA LEU A 710 -48.33 20.21 -8.52
C LEU A 710 -48.88 19.79 -7.15
N ILE A 711 -50.21 19.74 -6.99
CA ILE A 711 -50.86 19.22 -5.78
C ILE A 711 -50.54 17.74 -5.57
N GLN A 712 -50.58 16.90 -6.61
CA GLN A 712 -50.22 15.49 -6.49
C GLN A 712 -48.75 15.31 -6.10
N ILE A 713 -47.84 16.13 -6.63
CA ILE A 713 -46.42 16.14 -6.24
C ILE A 713 -46.26 16.44 -4.74
N LEU A 714 -46.98 17.45 -4.21
CA LEU A 714 -46.93 17.81 -2.79
C LEU A 714 -47.56 16.71 -1.91
N LYS A 715 -48.73 16.17 -2.29
CA LYS A 715 -49.39 15.05 -1.60
C LYS A 715 -48.53 13.78 -1.57
N LYS A 716 -47.88 13.43 -2.70
CA LYS A 716 -46.93 12.30 -2.83
C LYS A 716 -45.70 12.44 -1.93
N HIS A 717 -45.30 13.67 -1.60
CA HIS A 717 -44.11 13.99 -0.81
C HIS A 717 -44.46 14.64 0.54
N LYS A 718 -45.37 14.03 1.32
CA LYS A 718 -45.76 14.54 2.66
C LYS A 718 -44.56 14.89 3.56
N TYR A 719 -43.46 14.13 3.49
CA TYR A 719 -42.19 14.49 4.14
C TYR A 719 -41.10 14.77 3.09
N PRO A 720 -40.16 15.70 3.36
CA PRO A 720 -39.17 16.12 2.39
C PRO A 720 -38.20 14.98 2.05
N PRO A 721 -38.15 14.52 0.79
CA PRO A 721 -37.46 13.28 0.42
C PRO A 721 -35.97 13.50 0.13
N THR A 722 -35.11 12.65 0.69
CA THR A 722 -33.64 12.73 0.52
C THR A 722 -33.17 12.62 -0.93
N LYS A 723 -33.92 11.93 -1.81
CA LYS A 723 -33.57 11.76 -3.25
C LYS A 723 -33.84 13.02 -4.09
N VAL A 724 -34.89 13.78 -3.75
CA VAL A 724 -35.36 14.96 -4.48
C VAL A 724 -35.69 16.10 -3.50
N PRO A 725 -34.68 16.59 -2.75
CA PRO A 725 -34.87 17.46 -1.58
C PRO A 725 -35.55 18.80 -1.85
N ARG A 726 -35.71 19.21 -3.13
CA ARG A 726 -36.30 20.50 -3.52
C ARG A 726 -37.62 20.36 -4.25
N ILE A 727 -38.14 19.14 -4.43
CA ILE A 727 -39.37 18.91 -5.20
C ILE A 727 -40.55 19.75 -4.69
N ARG A 728 -40.77 19.77 -3.36
CA ARG A 728 -41.84 20.57 -2.74
C ARG A 728 -41.62 22.06 -2.94
N ARG A 729 -40.41 22.52 -2.59
CA ARG A 729 -40.00 23.92 -2.72
C ARG A 729 -40.25 24.43 -4.14
N PHE A 730 -39.79 23.70 -5.15
CA PHE A 730 -39.96 24.07 -6.55
C PHE A 730 -41.42 24.02 -7.00
N GLY A 731 -42.21 23.05 -6.51
CA GLY A 731 -43.66 23.01 -6.77
C GLY A 731 -44.39 24.23 -6.23
N ILE A 732 -44.04 24.67 -5.01
CA ILE A 732 -44.57 25.90 -4.39
C ILE A 732 -44.09 27.15 -5.15
N GLU A 733 -42.81 27.22 -5.54
CA GLU A 733 -42.28 28.32 -6.37
C GLU A 733 -43.02 28.44 -7.72
N LEU A 734 -43.41 27.32 -8.35
CA LEU A 734 -44.21 27.33 -9.59
C LEU A 734 -45.69 27.69 -9.34
N ALA A 735 -46.31 27.18 -8.27
CA ALA A 735 -47.69 27.53 -7.92
C ALA A 735 -47.85 29.02 -7.60
N ILE A 736 -46.88 29.62 -6.87
CA ILE A 736 -46.83 31.07 -6.63
C ILE A 736 -46.72 31.86 -7.93
N TRP A 737 -45.97 31.36 -8.93
CA TRP A 737 -45.92 32.00 -10.25
C TRP A 737 -47.28 31.92 -10.96
N MET A 738 -47.93 30.75 -10.99
CA MET A 738 -49.23 30.55 -11.64
C MET A 738 -50.32 31.46 -11.04
N MET A 739 -50.39 31.55 -9.71
CA MET A 739 -51.34 32.42 -9.00
C MET A 739 -51.06 33.91 -9.23
N LYS A 740 -49.82 34.30 -9.55
CA LYS A 740 -49.46 35.69 -9.88
C LYS A 740 -49.67 36.05 -11.34
N ASP A 741 -49.72 35.07 -12.26
CA ASP A 741 -50.03 35.33 -13.68
C ASP A 741 -51.55 35.54 -13.89
N LYS A 742 -52.40 34.76 -13.21
CA LYS A 742 -53.87 34.82 -13.39
C LYS A 742 -54.64 34.51 -12.10
N ALA A 743 -55.70 35.28 -11.85
CA ALA A 743 -56.62 35.03 -10.73
C ALA A 743 -57.36 33.68 -10.85
N GLU A 744 -57.71 33.25 -12.07
CA GLU A 744 -58.35 31.95 -12.34
C GLU A 744 -57.56 30.74 -11.77
N ASN A 745 -56.23 30.86 -11.71
CA ASN A 745 -55.37 29.84 -11.11
C ASN A 745 -55.55 29.76 -9.58
N ILE A 746 -55.87 30.87 -8.91
CA ILE A 746 -56.11 30.93 -7.46
C ILE A 746 -57.37 30.13 -7.12
N ASP A 747 -58.48 30.37 -7.82
CA ASP A 747 -59.72 29.61 -7.67
C ASP A 747 -59.52 28.12 -7.99
N THR A 748 -58.70 27.82 -9.00
CA THR A 748 -58.33 26.45 -9.36
C THR A 748 -57.54 25.76 -8.24
N PHE A 749 -56.54 26.42 -7.64
CA PHE A 749 -55.79 25.86 -6.50
C PHE A 749 -56.66 25.69 -5.25
N LYS A 750 -57.56 26.65 -4.95
CA LYS A 750 -58.56 26.53 -3.88
C LYS A 750 -59.46 25.31 -4.09
N GLY A 751 -60.08 25.20 -5.27
CA GLY A 751 -61.00 24.11 -5.62
C GLY A 751 -60.37 22.70 -5.62
N LEU A 752 -59.04 22.61 -5.78
CA LEU A 752 -58.27 21.36 -5.71
C LEU A 752 -57.72 21.06 -4.29
N GLY A 753 -58.00 21.92 -3.30
CA GLY A 753 -57.59 21.74 -1.90
C GLY A 753 -56.11 22.04 -1.65
N MET A 754 -55.54 23.09 -2.26
CA MET A 754 -54.15 23.48 -2.07
C MET A 754 -53.83 23.98 -0.65
N GLU A 755 -54.80 24.60 0.04
CA GLU A 755 -54.62 25.15 1.40
C GLU A 755 -54.24 24.04 2.42
N GLU A 756 -55.06 22.99 2.53
CA GLU A 756 -54.79 21.82 3.40
C GLU A 756 -53.42 21.18 3.12
N VAL A 757 -53.02 21.14 1.84
CA VAL A 757 -51.73 20.56 1.40
C VAL A 757 -50.57 21.43 1.85
N LEU A 758 -50.71 22.75 1.75
CA LEU A 758 -49.71 23.71 2.18
C LEU A 758 -49.56 23.75 3.70
N GLU A 759 -50.66 23.67 4.46
CA GLU A 759 -50.63 23.50 5.92
C GLU A 759 -49.88 22.22 6.32
N GLY A 760 -50.20 21.09 5.68
CA GLY A 760 -49.48 19.83 5.88
C GLY A 760 -47.99 19.90 5.48
N VAL A 761 -47.60 20.80 4.57
CA VAL A 761 -46.17 21.07 4.26
C VAL A 761 -45.51 21.88 5.38
N LEU A 762 -46.19 22.87 5.98
CA LEU A 762 -45.65 23.65 7.11
C LEU A 762 -45.27 22.76 8.28
N GLU A 763 -46.20 21.88 8.71
CA GLU A 763 -46.00 20.90 9.79
C GLU A 763 -44.81 19.95 9.56
N THR A 764 -44.42 19.75 8.30
CA THR A 764 -43.42 18.75 7.88
C THR A 764 -42.19 19.39 7.22
N THR A 765 -41.96 20.69 7.43
CA THR A 765 -40.77 21.39 6.91
C THR A 765 -39.47 20.82 7.51
N SER A 766 -38.39 20.83 6.73
CA SER A 766 -37.08 20.36 7.20
C SER A 766 -35.93 21.21 6.66
N GLY A 767 -34.81 21.25 7.41
CA GLY A 767 -33.56 21.85 6.95
C GLY A 767 -33.04 21.26 5.64
N LEU A 768 -33.42 20.01 5.29
CA LEU A 768 -33.11 19.37 4.01
C LEU A 768 -33.58 20.21 2.78
N GLU A 769 -34.67 20.97 2.91
CA GLU A 769 -35.22 21.79 1.82
C GLU A 769 -34.57 23.18 1.73
N SER A 770 -33.69 23.51 2.68
CA SER A 770 -33.04 24.82 2.79
C SER A 770 -31.76 24.96 1.96
N PHE A 771 -31.22 23.90 1.35
CA PHE A 771 -29.88 23.90 0.75
C PHE A 771 -29.83 23.44 -0.72
N ASN A 772 -29.09 24.18 -1.56
CA ASN A 772 -28.84 23.87 -2.97
C ASN A 772 -27.81 22.74 -3.17
N VAL A 773 -26.95 22.44 -2.19
CA VAL A 773 -25.89 21.42 -2.29
C VAL A 773 -25.69 20.73 -0.93
N PHE A 774 -25.16 19.51 -0.93
CA PHE A 774 -24.81 18.77 0.29
C PHE A 774 -23.40 18.19 0.19
N SER A 775 -22.67 18.22 1.30
CA SER A 775 -21.35 17.61 1.46
C SER A 775 -21.38 16.73 2.72
N GLY A 776 -21.62 15.43 2.53
CA GLY A 776 -21.97 14.53 3.62
C GLY A 776 -23.28 14.95 4.30
N THR A 777 -23.25 15.15 5.62
CA THR A 777 -24.38 15.66 6.41
C THR A 777 -24.51 17.19 6.40
N VAL A 778 -23.56 17.91 5.79
CA VAL A 778 -23.52 19.38 5.80
C VAL A 778 -24.25 19.94 4.58
N GLY A 779 -25.27 20.77 4.82
CA GLY A 779 -25.92 21.57 3.78
C GLY A 779 -25.08 22.79 3.39
N LEU A 780 -24.99 23.06 2.09
CA LEU A 780 -24.26 24.18 1.50
C LEU A 780 -25.17 24.99 0.57
N ASN A 781 -24.82 26.26 0.33
CA ASN A 781 -25.57 27.18 -0.55
C ASN A 781 -27.04 27.28 -0.12
N ARG A 782 -27.28 27.91 1.04
CA ARG A 782 -28.61 28.00 1.66
C ARG A 782 -29.50 28.95 0.87
N HIS A 783 -30.73 28.53 0.55
CA HIS A 783 -31.72 29.38 -0.10
C HIS A 783 -32.04 30.63 0.75
N ASN A 784 -32.07 31.81 0.11
CA ASN A 784 -32.39 33.10 0.74
C ASN A 784 -33.80 33.14 1.37
N LEU A 785 -34.77 32.44 0.77
CA LEU A 785 -36.14 32.31 1.28
C LEU A 785 -36.33 30.92 1.90
N THR A 786 -36.94 30.85 3.09
CA THR A 786 -37.33 29.58 3.73
C THR A 786 -38.51 28.93 3.00
N THR A 787 -38.67 27.61 3.12
CA THR A 787 -39.87 26.92 2.62
C THR A 787 -41.13 27.46 3.27
N GLN A 788 -41.08 27.74 4.58
CA GLN A 788 -42.15 28.40 5.33
C GLN A 788 -42.59 29.73 4.68
N SER A 789 -41.65 30.64 4.39
CA SER A 789 -41.96 31.93 3.76
C SER A 789 -42.58 31.79 2.37
N LEU A 790 -42.20 30.75 1.61
CA LEU A 790 -42.86 30.42 0.35
C LEU A 790 -44.31 29.94 0.58
N VAL A 791 -44.54 29.06 1.55
CA VAL A 791 -45.90 28.60 1.88
C VAL A 791 -46.77 29.75 2.37
N GLU A 792 -46.28 30.60 3.28
CA GLU A 792 -46.99 31.80 3.75
C GLU A 792 -47.33 32.74 2.58
N THR A 793 -46.43 32.90 1.61
CA THR A 793 -46.70 33.67 0.38
C THR A 793 -47.80 33.03 -0.46
N ALA A 794 -47.82 31.70 -0.58
CA ALA A 794 -48.83 30.98 -1.35
C ALA A 794 -50.21 31.02 -0.68
N LEU A 795 -50.28 30.82 0.65
CA LEU A 795 -51.52 30.95 1.42
C LEU A 795 -52.06 32.37 1.36
N LYS A 796 -51.21 33.40 1.49
CA LYS A 796 -51.64 34.80 1.38
C LYS A 796 -52.23 35.14 0.02
N LEU A 797 -51.67 34.61 -1.08
CA LEU A 797 -52.24 34.80 -2.43
C LEU A 797 -53.65 34.19 -2.58
N MET A 798 -54.00 33.18 -1.78
CA MET A 798 -55.34 32.61 -1.75
C MET A 798 -56.27 33.38 -0.79
N GLN A 799 -55.74 34.09 0.21
CA GLN A 799 -56.54 34.92 1.13
C GLN A 799 -56.88 36.31 0.54
N ASP A 800 -55.97 36.89 -0.25
CA ASP A 800 -56.10 38.24 -0.81
C ASP A 800 -56.94 38.30 -2.12
N SER A 801 -57.61 37.20 -2.51
CA SER A 801 -58.37 37.03 -3.77
C SER A 801 -59.89 36.92 -3.58
#